data_AF-A0A817KNT0-F1
#
_entry.id   AF-A0A817KNT0-F1
#
_cell.length_a   1.000
_cell.length_b   1.000
_cell.length_c   1.000
_cell.angle_alpha   90.00
_cell.angle_beta   90.00
_cell.angle_gamma   90.00
#
_symmetry.space_group_name_H-M   'P 1'
#
loop_
_entity.id
_entity.type
_entity.pdbx_description
1 polymer ?
#
loop_
_entity_poly.entity_id
_entity_poly.type
_entity_poly.pdbx_seq_one_letter_code
_entity_poly.pdbx_strand_id
1 'polypeptide(L)'
;MHLHSKSANTIASACAALVPSHSSITSSGQNTSRIFQNFLLVWLDTNIDVVNNHDYRRIITILKQISNSVNTFTRVEECLDFIQEIKEETIFFIISGSLSQTVIPIVHDIPQIKSIYIFCENKLDHELWIHKWPKIRDVFMEGLFLCEALKQAAQECDRNTIRISFIEMNDETLDQNSDEFHQNFMYIEILKVIVSTIKFKQQNFNEFINYYRKNVGSNVIELKNIDKLEREYHDNVPIWWYTYPCFLYSMLNHALCTMDVVTIIKMAFFIGDLHHYITQLHSEQKTIRQDLTSFIVYRGQGISQKDFDQLKKTQNQLLSFNNFLFTSKSRNVALNFAQQTVATSNLVGILFVMTIDPSVDSTPYVNIRDVSYYPTEEDFIFTMNSMFHIDQLKQIDNSNTRLWQVELTLINNTDPQFQALTGHFLDVTIPYCIGWYRLSDLLIKEGQFDKAQQVYDIVITQTSSDVEKGFLYYQLGLIKFHHGEYAEANSYYHLSLEILHKILSPEYIDVAACKNEIGLVYEKMGEYSKALSFLETALEVYEKNLPKNDPLLTSFNKNIARVSFQKGDYSKSLLHYEKIIEIYKNNLSPNHPDVAASYQSIASVYEKMGDYSKAISYSEDALAIHKINHSSNHPDMAVSYNNIGSLHEKLCEPSIALAYYEKALEIYEETLSSDDLDVAACHKNIGSVYFQRGDYLTALSSYEKAHEIYRKMFPSSHPQLAASYTCHGIVYEKMGNYTKALLYYEKALETYQNIDPLNHLDLATAYNNIGSVYLQMGEYFASLSYYEEAFGIYRKNLPQNHPDLVFSYNNIRDIYDQMGDSSKADLFNKSSLDIAQYSPSLNHLHLEQCKDNIEKIKNKLRMRFKN
;
A
#
# COMPACT_ATOMS: atom_id res chain seq x y z
N MET A 1 -9.38 -30.51 -6.61
CA MET A 1 -9.50 -30.10 -8.03
C MET A 1 -10.81 -29.42 -8.39
N HIS A 2 -11.97 -29.73 -7.78
CA HIS A 2 -13.22 -28.94 -7.96
C HIS A 2 -13.35 -27.72 -7.02
N LEU A 3 -12.31 -27.40 -6.23
CA LEU A 3 -12.37 -26.42 -5.13
C LEU A 3 -11.77 -25.04 -5.48
N HIS A 4 -10.97 -24.93 -6.55
CA HIS A 4 -10.34 -23.67 -6.97
C HIS A 4 -11.26 -22.75 -7.78
N SER A 5 -12.34 -23.28 -8.38
CA SER A 5 -13.30 -22.49 -9.15
C SER A 5 -14.11 -21.51 -8.28
N LYS A 6 -14.23 -21.77 -6.96
CA LYS A 6 -14.84 -20.81 -6.03
C LYS A 6 -13.86 -19.74 -5.59
N SER A 7 -12.57 -20.06 -5.38
CA SER A 7 -11.57 -19.08 -4.93
C SER A 7 -11.26 -18.02 -5.98
N ALA A 8 -11.19 -18.38 -7.27
CA ALA A 8 -11.02 -17.39 -8.34
C ALA A 8 -12.22 -16.43 -8.43
N ASN A 9 -13.44 -16.94 -8.21
CA ASN A 9 -14.67 -16.16 -8.24
C ASN A 9 -14.82 -15.20 -7.03
N THR A 10 -14.30 -15.57 -5.86
CA THR A 10 -14.33 -14.70 -4.67
C THR A 10 -13.26 -13.61 -4.72
N ILE A 11 -12.08 -13.89 -5.29
CA ILE A 11 -10.99 -12.89 -5.44
C ILE A 11 -11.41 -11.81 -6.46
N ALA A 12 -12.04 -12.18 -7.57
CA ALA A 12 -12.56 -11.22 -8.55
C ALA A 12 -13.65 -10.30 -7.97
N SER A 13 -14.42 -10.77 -6.98
CA SER A 13 -15.45 -9.99 -6.27
C SER A 13 -14.86 -9.09 -5.18
N ALA A 14 -13.80 -9.51 -4.49
CA ALA A 14 -13.16 -8.73 -3.41
C ALA A 14 -12.28 -7.59 -3.95
N CYS A 15 -11.65 -7.78 -5.12
CA CYS A 15 -10.80 -6.75 -5.74
C CYS A 15 -11.57 -5.51 -6.24
N ALA A 16 -12.91 -5.55 -6.32
CA ALA A 16 -13.72 -4.43 -6.78
C ALA A 16 -13.96 -3.32 -5.72
N ALA A 17 -13.59 -3.55 -4.45
CA ALA A 17 -14.02 -2.71 -3.32
C ALA A 17 -12.90 -1.96 -2.58
N LEU A 18 -11.63 -2.01 -3.02
CA LEU A 18 -10.53 -1.37 -2.31
C LEU A 18 -9.74 -0.44 -3.24
N VAL A 19 -10.01 0.86 -3.13
CA VAL A 19 -9.15 1.94 -3.62
C VAL A 19 -8.52 2.61 -2.40
N PRO A 20 -7.21 2.47 -2.17
CA PRO A 20 -6.49 3.37 -1.27
C PRO A 20 -5.57 4.33 -2.03
N SER A 21 -5.40 5.49 -1.43
CA SER A 21 -4.59 6.62 -1.84
C SER A 21 -3.10 6.30 -1.96
N HIS A 22 -2.50 6.87 -3.00
CA HIS A 22 -1.08 6.74 -3.33
C HIS A 22 -0.18 7.18 -2.17
N SER A 23 0.65 6.26 -1.64
CA SER A 23 1.90 6.61 -0.98
C SER A 23 3.03 5.74 -1.53
N SER A 24 3.92 6.38 -2.28
CA SER A 24 5.12 5.76 -2.84
C SER A 24 6.16 5.63 -1.73
N ILE A 25 6.52 4.41 -1.34
CA ILE A 25 7.70 4.17 -0.50
C ILE A 25 8.70 3.37 -1.34
N THR A 26 9.85 3.99 -1.59
CA THR A 26 10.96 3.44 -2.34
C THR A 26 11.64 2.32 -1.56
N SER A 27 11.92 1.22 -2.25
CA SER A 27 12.65 0.06 -1.74
C SER A 27 14.14 0.41 -1.54
N SER A 28 14.52 0.79 -0.33
CA SER A 28 15.92 0.82 0.08
C SER A 28 16.34 -0.58 0.54
N GLY A 29 17.42 -1.10 -0.06
CA GLY A 29 17.96 -2.42 0.21
C GLY A 29 18.20 -2.63 1.70
N GLN A 30 17.50 -3.61 2.28
CA GLN A 30 17.62 -3.94 3.69
C GLN A 30 19.03 -4.45 4.00
N ASN A 31 19.71 -3.75 4.91
CA ASN A 31 21.01 -4.13 5.46
C ASN A 31 20.89 -5.51 6.17
N THR A 32 21.64 -6.48 5.68
CA THR A 32 21.61 -7.91 6.05
C THR A 32 22.11 -8.22 7.47
N SER A 33 22.59 -7.22 8.22
CA SER A 33 23.04 -7.36 9.61
C SER A 33 21.92 -7.33 10.66
N ARG A 34 20.66 -7.12 10.24
CA ARG A 34 19.48 -6.87 11.09
C ARG A 34 18.76 -8.12 11.63
N ILE A 35 19.17 -9.33 11.21
CA ILE A 35 18.35 -10.57 11.30
C ILE A 35 18.35 -11.23 12.70
N PHE A 36 19.24 -10.84 13.63
CA PHE A 36 19.62 -11.71 14.75
C PHE A 36 19.23 -11.26 16.15
N GLN A 37 18.95 -9.97 16.32
CA GLN A 37 18.83 -9.35 17.64
C GLN A 37 17.84 -8.20 17.64
N ASN A 38 17.19 -7.99 18.78
CA ASN A 38 16.21 -6.92 18.98
C ASN A 38 16.83 -5.53 19.14
N PHE A 39 18.16 -5.40 19.03
CA PHE A 39 18.87 -4.15 19.24
C PHE A 39 20.12 -4.00 18.35
N LEU A 40 20.55 -2.76 18.17
CA LEU A 40 21.78 -2.36 17.49
C LEU A 40 22.77 -1.79 18.49
N LEU A 41 24.05 -2.10 18.30
CA LEU A 41 25.12 -1.47 19.06
C LEU A 41 25.76 -0.38 18.21
N VAL A 42 25.70 0.85 18.69
CA VAL A 42 26.29 2.02 18.03
C VAL A 42 27.36 2.60 18.94
N TRP A 43 28.59 2.75 18.44
CA TRP A 43 29.71 3.31 19.19
C TRP A 43 30.28 4.55 18.49
N LEU A 44 30.16 5.71 19.13
CA LEU A 44 30.71 6.98 18.68
C LEU A 44 31.93 7.39 19.51
N ASP A 45 33.11 7.37 18.91
CA ASP A 45 34.35 7.84 19.53
C ASP A 45 35.37 8.27 18.46
N THR A 46 35.91 9.49 18.62
CA THR A 46 36.84 10.11 17.66
C THR A 46 38.13 9.32 17.49
N ASN A 47 38.47 8.48 18.47
CA ASN A 47 39.72 7.75 18.55
C ASN A 47 39.58 6.25 18.20
N ILE A 48 38.40 5.83 17.70
CA ILE A 48 38.22 4.45 17.24
C ILE A 48 39.13 4.21 16.04
N ASP A 49 40.25 3.54 16.28
CA ASP A 49 41.17 3.04 15.26
C ASP A 49 41.36 1.53 15.44
N VAL A 50 40.56 0.75 14.72
CA VAL A 50 40.57 -0.72 14.78
C VAL A 50 41.85 -1.31 14.17
N VAL A 51 42.62 -0.53 13.41
CA VAL A 51 43.84 -0.95 12.73
C VAL A 51 45.05 -0.80 13.65
N ASN A 52 45.16 0.34 14.34
CA ASN A 52 46.35 0.66 15.12
C ASN A 52 46.17 0.55 16.65
N ASN A 53 44.93 0.46 17.16
CA ASN A 53 44.67 0.38 18.60
C ASN A 53 44.18 -1.03 19.02
N HIS A 54 45.07 -1.77 19.70
CA HIS A 54 44.81 -3.14 20.15
C HIS A 54 43.66 -3.26 21.14
N ASP A 55 43.44 -2.27 22.00
CA ASP A 55 42.40 -2.33 23.04
C ASP A 55 41.01 -2.13 22.45
N TYR A 56 40.82 -1.13 21.57
CA TYR A 56 39.57 -0.95 20.83
C TYR A 56 39.25 -2.17 19.96
N ARG A 57 40.24 -2.74 19.26
CA ARG A 57 40.06 -3.97 18.49
C ARG A 57 39.60 -5.13 19.36
N ARG A 58 40.18 -5.28 20.55
CA ARG A 58 39.80 -6.33 21.51
C ARG A 58 38.37 -6.13 22.01
N ILE A 59 38.00 -4.89 22.40
CA ILE A 59 36.65 -4.56 22.86
C ILE A 59 35.63 -4.81 21.74
N ILE A 60 35.86 -4.31 20.53
CA ILE A 60 34.98 -4.55 19.37
C ILE A 60 34.84 -6.05 19.09
N THR A 61 35.90 -6.83 19.25
CA THR A 61 35.83 -8.30 19.08
C THR A 61 34.92 -8.95 20.12
N ILE A 62 34.96 -8.50 21.38
CA ILE A 62 34.08 -8.99 22.44
C ILE A 62 32.64 -8.49 22.22
N LEU A 63 32.46 -7.22 21.83
CA LEU A 63 31.16 -6.67 21.47
C LEU A 63 30.53 -7.41 20.30
N LYS A 64 31.33 -7.84 19.31
CA LYS A 64 30.88 -8.68 18.19
C LYS A 64 30.44 -10.08 18.59
N GLN A 65 30.82 -10.55 19.79
CA GLN A 65 30.29 -11.78 20.38
C GLN A 65 28.95 -11.55 21.08
N ILE A 66 28.67 -10.32 21.52
CA ILE A 66 27.42 -9.91 22.16
C ILE A 66 26.38 -9.50 21.12
N SER A 67 26.81 -8.80 20.07
CA SER A 67 25.97 -8.31 18.99
C SER A 67 26.64 -8.47 17.63
N ASN A 68 25.93 -9.04 16.66
CA ASN A 68 26.44 -9.19 15.30
C ASN A 68 26.56 -7.84 14.56
N SER A 69 25.91 -6.78 15.06
CA SER A 69 25.80 -5.45 14.46
C SER A 69 26.44 -4.37 15.36
N VAL A 70 27.77 -4.39 15.43
CA VAL A 70 28.56 -3.32 16.06
C VAL A 70 28.91 -2.26 15.03
N ASN A 71 28.18 -1.14 15.04
CA ASN A 71 28.37 0.00 14.15
C ASN A 71 29.23 1.06 14.84
N THR A 72 30.40 1.37 14.30
CA THR A 72 31.35 2.32 14.88
C THR A 72 31.45 3.57 14.04
N PHE A 73 31.43 4.74 14.67
CA PHE A 73 31.49 6.05 14.02
C PHE A 73 32.59 6.90 14.66
N THR A 74 33.35 7.61 13.84
CA THR A 74 34.33 8.61 14.30
C THR A 74 33.82 10.04 14.14
N ARG A 75 32.78 10.25 13.31
CA ARG A 75 32.14 11.54 13.05
C ARG A 75 30.72 11.58 13.62
N VAL A 76 30.39 12.68 14.28
CA VAL A 76 29.08 12.87 14.94
C VAL A 76 27.94 12.92 13.92
N GLU A 77 28.10 13.66 12.82
CA GLU A 77 27.07 13.83 11.78
C GLU A 77 26.63 12.48 11.18
N GLU A 78 27.59 11.69 10.70
CA GLU A 78 27.33 10.36 10.12
C GLU A 78 26.66 9.41 11.13
N CYS A 79 27.03 9.50 12.41
CA CYS A 79 26.41 8.71 13.46
C CYS A 79 24.94 9.12 13.69
N LEU A 80 24.63 10.42 13.65
CA LEU A 80 23.27 10.92 13.85
C LEU A 80 22.37 10.61 12.67
N ASP A 81 22.87 10.75 11.43
CA ASP A 81 22.14 10.37 10.22
C ASP A 81 21.76 8.88 10.27
N PHE A 82 22.72 8.01 10.63
CA PHE A 82 22.45 6.58 10.81
C PHE A 82 21.38 6.29 11.87
N ILE A 83 21.42 7.00 13.01
CA ILE A 83 20.42 6.85 14.07
C ILE A 83 19.04 7.31 13.62
N GLN A 84 18.94 8.36 12.80
CA GLN A 84 17.66 8.87 12.29
C GLN A 84 17.03 7.94 11.24
N GLU A 85 17.82 7.17 10.50
CA GLU A 85 17.32 6.17 9.55
C GLU A 85 16.70 4.94 10.25
N ILE A 86 16.99 4.72 11.53
CA ILE A 86 16.47 3.61 12.32
C ILE A 86 15.04 3.93 12.79
N LYS A 87 14.06 3.20 12.24
CA LYS A 87 12.64 3.43 12.54
C LYS A 87 12.13 2.64 13.75
N GLU A 88 12.51 1.37 13.85
CA GLU A 88 11.85 0.42 14.77
C GLU A 88 12.81 -0.26 15.76
N GLU A 89 14.12 -0.24 15.51
CA GLU A 89 15.08 -1.00 16.31
C GLU A 89 15.52 -0.24 17.58
N THR A 90 15.79 -1.00 18.63
CA THR A 90 16.37 -0.47 19.87
C THR A 90 17.86 -0.23 19.71
N ILE A 91 18.40 0.88 20.22
CA ILE A 91 19.82 1.22 20.14
C ILE A 91 20.44 1.23 21.54
N PHE A 92 21.55 0.50 21.69
CA PHE A 92 22.50 0.70 22.77
C PHE A 92 23.65 1.56 22.26
N PHE A 93 23.81 2.73 22.88
CA PHE A 93 24.71 3.76 22.40
C PHE A 93 25.93 3.86 23.31
N ILE A 94 27.12 3.62 22.77
CA ILE A 94 28.40 3.81 23.44
C ILE A 94 28.99 5.14 22.96
N ILE A 95 29.39 6.00 23.88
CA ILE A 95 30.01 7.29 23.53
C ILE A 95 31.25 7.57 24.35
N SER A 96 32.26 8.16 23.72
CA SER A 96 33.45 8.67 24.43
C SER A 96 33.12 9.82 25.38
N GLY A 97 33.86 9.91 26.48
CA GLY A 97 33.74 11.03 27.42
C GLY A 97 33.91 12.41 26.76
N SER A 98 34.84 12.54 25.78
CA SER A 98 35.10 13.80 25.06
C SER A 98 33.91 14.29 24.24
N LEU A 99 33.13 13.39 23.65
CA LEU A 99 31.94 13.72 22.84
C LEU A 99 30.65 13.75 23.66
N SER A 100 30.66 13.15 24.86
CA SER A 100 29.47 13.05 25.71
C SER A 100 28.81 14.42 25.95
N GLN A 101 29.62 15.48 26.09
CA GLN A 101 29.11 16.81 26.40
C GLN A 101 28.25 17.45 25.31
N THR A 102 28.63 17.25 24.06
CA THR A 102 27.95 17.85 22.91
C THR A 102 26.83 16.97 22.40
N VAL A 103 26.98 15.64 22.47
CA VAL A 103 26.07 14.70 21.80
C VAL A 103 24.92 14.25 22.70
N ILE A 104 25.14 14.04 24.00
CA ILE A 104 24.09 13.53 24.91
C ILE A 104 22.82 14.41 24.90
N PRO A 105 22.88 15.75 24.93
CA PRO A 105 21.69 16.59 24.84
C PRO A 105 20.88 16.40 23.55
N ILE A 106 21.51 15.94 22.47
CA ILE A 106 20.87 15.73 21.17
C ILE A 106 20.24 14.33 21.11
N VAL A 107 20.96 13.32 21.60
CA VAL A 107 20.55 11.91 21.44
C VAL A 107 19.67 11.40 22.58
N HIS A 108 19.65 12.07 23.74
CA HIS A 108 18.89 11.61 24.89
C HIS A 108 17.38 11.49 24.60
N ASP A 109 16.82 12.40 23.82
CA ASP A 109 15.37 12.40 23.54
C ASP A 109 14.98 11.44 22.40
N ILE A 110 15.94 10.85 21.69
CA ILE A 110 15.67 9.91 20.58
C ILE A 110 15.03 8.62 21.13
N PRO A 111 13.78 8.28 20.77
CA PRO A 111 13.06 7.14 21.33
C PRO A 111 13.76 5.79 21.17
N GLN A 112 14.41 5.59 20.01
CA GLN A 112 15.12 4.36 19.64
C GLN A 112 16.30 4.08 20.57
N ILE A 113 16.93 5.12 21.14
CA ILE A 113 18.05 4.94 22.07
C ILE A 113 17.51 4.56 23.45
N LYS A 114 17.74 3.30 23.83
CA LYS A 114 17.30 2.73 25.10
C LYS A 114 18.28 2.98 26.22
N SER A 115 19.58 2.96 25.94
CA SER A 115 20.62 3.15 26.96
C SER A 115 21.90 3.72 26.37
N ILE A 116 22.52 4.62 27.14
CA ILE A 116 23.77 5.29 26.80
C ILE A 116 24.84 4.83 27.80
N TYR A 117 25.97 4.41 27.27
CA TYR A 117 27.14 3.94 28.02
C TYR A 117 28.30 4.89 27.71
N ILE A 118 28.85 5.54 28.72
CA ILE A 118 29.99 6.44 28.53
C ILE A 118 31.27 5.65 28.74
N PHE A 119 32.17 5.66 27.76
CA PHE A 119 33.51 5.07 27.87
C PHE A 119 34.55 6.19 27.96
N CYS A 120 35.25 6.30 29.08
CA CYS A 120 36.22 7.38 29.30
C CYS A 120 37.31 7.01 30.32
N GLU A 121 38.45 7.69 30.24
CA GLU A 121 39.56 7.49 31.18
C GLU A 121 39.32 8.13 32.56
N ASN A 122 38.42 9.12 32.66
CA ASN A 122 38.09 9.81 33.92
C ASN A 122 36.59 9.74 34.24
N LYS A 123 36.25 8.92 35.24
CA LYS A 123 34.87 8.64 35.66
C LYS A 123 34.20 9.82 36.40
N LEU A 124 34.96 10.57 37.21
CA LEU A 124 34.42 11.55 38.16
C LEU A 124 33.63 12.70 37.51
N ASP A 125 34.06 13.16 36.33
CA ASP A 125 33.42 14.28 35.64
C ASP A 125 32.04 13.91 35.04
N HIS A 126 31.77 12.62 34.85
CA HIS A 126 30.61 12.11 34.12
C HIS A 126 29.63 11.31 35.02
N GLU A 127 30.01 10.95 36.25
CA GLU A 127 29.09 10.27 37.20
C GLU A 127 27.88 11.12 37.57
N LEU A 128 28.06 12.44 37.67
CA LEU A 128 26.97 13.39 37.93
C LEU A 128 25.91 13.38 36.81
N TRP A 129 26.24 12.85 35.62
CA TRP A 129 25.36 12.85 34.46
C TRP A 129 24.34 11.73 34.50
N ILE A 130 24.66 10.63 35.20
CA ILE A 130 23.71 9.53 35.46
C ILE A 130 22.47 10.09 36.16
N HIS A 131 22.65 11.05 37.07
CA HIS A 131 21.55 11.71 37.77
C HIS A 131 20.82 12.76 36.92
N LYS A 132 21.49 13.35 35.93
CA LYS A 132 20.91 14.38 35.05
C LYS A 132 20.12 13.79 33.88
N TRP A 133 20.58 12.67 33.33
CA TRP A 133 20.05 12.09 32.10
C TRP A 133 19.68 10.61 32.31
N PRO A 134 18.38 10.28 32.42
CA PRO A 134 17.92 8.95 32.85
C PRO A 134 18.26 7.77 31.92
N LYS A 135 18.71 8.04 30.67
CA LYS A 135 19.15 7.00 29.73
C LYS A 135 20.62 6.65 29.87
N ILE A 136 21.41 7.45 30.60
CA ILE A 136 22.80 7.11 30.89
C ILE A 136 22.79 6.01 31.94
N ARG A 137 23.31 4.84 31.59
CA ARG A 137 23.33 3.67 32.49
C ARG A 137 24.50 3.73 33.45
N ASP A 138 25.70 3.88 32.93
CA ASP A 138 26.92 3.93 33.73
C ASP A 138 28.08 4.50 32.89
N VAL A 139 29.18 4.79 33.57
CA VAL A 139 30.43 5.31 33.04
C VAL A 139 31.53 4.28 33.29
N PHE A 140 32.20 3.83 32.21
CA PHE A 140 33.17 2.75 32.25
C PHE A 140 34.58 3.27 31.91
N MET A 141 35.55 2.91 32.75
CA MET A 141 36.97 3.13 32.48
C MET A 141 37.64 1.92 31.81
N GLU A 142 37.07 0.72 31.98
CA GLU A 142 37.59 -0.51 31.38
C GLU A 142 36.56 -1.15 30.45
N GLY A 143 37.01 -1.51 29.25
CA GLY A 143 36.14 -2.06 28.22
C GLY A 143 35.51 -3.41 28.56
N LEU A 144 36.11 -4.19 29.46
CA LEU A 144 35.55 -5.48 29.89
C LEU A 144 34.26 -5.32 30.69
N PHE A 145 34.23 -4.40 31.66
CA PHE A 145 33.01 -4.10 32.43
C PHE A 145 31.91 -3.50 31.55
N LEU A 146 32.28 -2.66 30.56
CA LEU A 146 31.34 -2.18 29.54
C LEU A 146 30.72 -3.35 28.78
N CYS A 147 31.53 -4.32 28.33
CA CYS A 147 31.04 -5.50 27.64
C CYS A 147 30.11 -6.35 28.53
N GLU A 148 30.42 -6.52 29.81
CA GLU A 148 29.55 -7.25 30.75
C GLU A 148 28.20 -6.55 30.96
N ALA A 149 28.20 -5.23 31.14
CA ALA A 149 26.98 -4.44 31.28
C ALA A 149 26.11 -4.50 30.02
N LEU A 150 26.72 -4.42 28.83
CA LEU A 150 26.03 -4.57 27.55
C LEU A 150 25.49 -5.99 27.35
N LYS A 151 26.23 -7.02 27.78
CA LYS A 151 25.75 -8.40 27.74
C LYS A 151 24.51 -8.60 28.61
N GLN A 152 24.49 -8.01 29.81
CA GLN A 152 23.31 -8.04 30.68
C GLN A 152 22.13 -7.27 30.05
N ALA A 153 22.37 -6.08 29.51
CA ALA A 153 21.34 -5.28 28.85
C ALA A 153 20.75 -5.96 27.61
N ALA A 154 21.58 -6.66 26.83
CA ALA A 154 21.15 -7.49 25.70
C ALA A 154 20.21 -8.62 26.16
N GLN A 155 20.59 -9.36 27.21
CA GLN A 155 19.77 -10.43 27.78
C GLN A 155 18.43 -9.92 28.34
N GLU A 156 18.42 -8.74 28.96
CA GLU A 156 17.19 -8.09 29.41
C GLU A 156 16.32 -7.62 28.24
N CYS A 157 16.93 -7.21 27.12
CA CYS A 157 16.21 -6.81 25.93
C CYS A 157 15.43 -7.97 25.32
N ASP A 158 16.09 -9.13 25.14
CA ASP A 158 15.48 -10.32 24.54
C ASP A 158 14.39 -10.98 25.41
N ARG A 159 14.41 -10.73 26.72
CA ARG A 159 13.39 -11.26 27.66
C ARG A 159 12.10 -10.43 27.68
N ASN A 160 12.21 -9.13 27.40
CA ASN A 160 11.10 -8.18 27.39
C ASN A 160 10.39 -8.07 26.02
N THR A 161 10.85 -8.80 25.00
CA THR A 161 10.34 -8.73 23.63
C THR A 161 9.16 -9.66 23.34
N ILE A 162 8.53 -10.28 24.36
CA ILE A 162 7.30 -11.04 24.13
C ILE A 162 6.16 -10.07 23.84
N ARG A 163 5.70 -10.07 22.59
CA ARG A 163 4.57 -9.25 22.12
C ARG A 163 3.26 -9.77 22.71
N ILE A 164 2.45 -8.84 23.20
CA ILE A 164 1.12 -9.10 23.75
C ILE A 164 0.09 -8.43 22.84
N SER A 165 -0.99 -9.14 22.51
CA SER A 165 -2.19 -8.55 21.90
C SER A 165 -3.27 -8.38 22.96
N PHE A 166 -3.88 -7.19 22.99
CA PHE A 166 -5.07 -6.91 23.78
C PHE A 166 -6.28 -6.93 22.84
N ILE A 167 -7.31 -7.71 23.17
CA ILE A 167 -8.46 -7.90 22.29
C ILE A 167 -9.67 -7.23 22.95
N GLU A 168 -10.20 -6.21 22.29
CA GLU A 168 -11.42 -5.50 22.68
C GLU A 168 -12.62 -6.03 21.87
N MET A 169 -13.65 -6.55 22.55
CA MET A 169 -14.90 -7.03 21.97
C MET A 169 -16.02 -6.06 22.37
N ASN A 170 -16.47 -5.18 21.45
CA ASN A 170 -17.63 -4.32 21.66
C ASN A 170 -18.85 -4.89 20.89
N ASP A 171 -20.01 -4.97 21.57
CA ASP A 171 -21.25 -5.62 21.06
C ASP A 171 -21.84 -5.01 19.76
N GLU A 172 -21.37 -3.84 19.30
CA GLU A 172 -21.94 -3.15 18.12
C GLU A 172 -20.95 -2.89 16.97
N THR A 173 -19.66 -3.19 17.10
CA THR A 173 -18.68 -2.94 16.01
C THR A 173 -17.56 -3.97 16.01
N LEU A 174 -17.73 -5.03 15.23
CA LEU A 174 -16.60 -5.70 14.54
C LEU A 174 -16.28 -4.95 13.23
N ASP A 175 -16.57 -3.64 13.17
CA ASP A 175 -16.43 -2.82 11.98
C ASP A 175 -15.06 -2.12 11.95
N GLN A 176 -14.23 -2.57 11.01
CA GLN A 176 -13.27 -1.87 10.16
C GLN A 176 -12.17 -0.96 10.75
N ASN A 177 -12.01 -0.77 12.06
CA ASN A 177 -10.98 0.15 12.59
C ASN A 177 -10.25 -0.31 13.87
N SER A 178 -9.82 -1.57 13.94
CA SER A 178 -8.88 -2.06 14.97
C SER A 178 -7.74 -2.89 14.35
N ASP A 179 -7.16 -2.36 13.28
CA ASP A 179 -6.36 -3.11 12.30
C ASP A 179 -5.11 -3.79 12.89
N GLU A 180 -4.28 -3.16 13.72
CA GLU A 180 -2.99 -3.76 14.11
C GLU A 180 -3.08 -4.93 15.12
N PHE A 181 -4.13 -4.94 15.96
CA PHE A 181 -4.24 -5.88 17.08
C PHE A 181 -4.79 -7.24 16.67
N HIS A 182 -5.83 -7.25 15.82
CA HIS A 182 -6.34 -8.47 15.21
C HIS A 182 -5.32 -9.06 14.24
N GLN A 183 -4.57 -8.25 13.50
CA GLN A 183 -3.54 -8.69 12.55
C GLN A 183 -2.56 -9.70 13.15
N ASN A 184 -1.96 -9.39 14.32
CA ASN A 184 -0.95 -10.26 14.93
C ASN A 184 -1.54 -11.58 15.41
N PHE A 185 -2.71 -11.54 16.05
CA PHE A 185 -3.42 -12.74 16.49
C PHE A 185 -3.75 -13.64 15.29
N MET A 186 -4.33 -13.06 14.24
CA MET A 186 -4.68 -13.74 13.00
C MET A 186 -3.44 -14.36 12.33
N TYR A 187 -2.35 -13.59 12.25
CA TYR A 187 -1.08 -14.03 11.68
C TYR A 187 -0.52 -15.26 12.41
N ILE A 188 -0.47 -15.23 13.74
CA ILE A 188 0.08 -16.33 14.54
C ILE A 188 -0.84 -17.55 14.52
N GLU A 189 -2.16 -17.37 14.49
CA GLU A 189 -3.10 -18.48 14.30
C GLU A 189 -2.92 -19.17 12.94
N ILE A 190 -2.77 -18.39 11.86
CA ILE A 190 -2.43 -18.96 10.55
C ILE A 190 -1.09 -19.68 10.62
N LEU A 191 -0.06 -19.08 11.22
CA LEU A 191 1.25 -19.71 11.36
C LEU A 191 1.17 -21.04 12.12
N LYS A 192 0.42 -21.08 13.23
CA LYS A 192 0.16 -22.29 14.03
C LYS A 192 -0.49 -23.38 13.19
N VAL A 193 -1.48 -23.04 12.37
CA VAL A 193 -2.12 -23.98 11.42
C VAL A 193 -1.11 -24.46 10.36
N ILE A 194 -0.29 -23.57 9.81
CA ILE A 194 0.72 -23.89 8.80
C ILE A 194 1.73 -24.89 9.36
N VAL A 195 2.35 -24.60 10.50
CA VAL A 195 3.39 -25.46 11.08
C VAL A 195 2.83 -26.78 11.63
N SER A 196 1.52 -26.83 11.92
CA SER A 196 0.82 -28.06 12.30
C SER A 196 0.44 -28.96 11.11
N THR A 197 0.35 -28.39 9.90
CA THR A 197 -0.09 -29.11 8.70
C THR A 197 1.04 -29.47 7.75
N ILE A 198 2.07 -28.64 7.65
CA ILE A 198 3.23 -28.87 6.79
C ILE A 198 4.22 -29.81 7.48
N LYS A 199 4.61 -30.88 6.77
CA LYS A 199 5.75 -31.72 7.17
C LYS A 199 7.03 -31.12 6.60
N PHE A 200 7.90 -30.64 7.48
CA PHE A 200 9.21 -30.12 7.11
C PHE A 200 10.19 -31.27 6.82
N LYS A 201 11.03 -31.09 5.79
CA LYS A 201 12.04 -32.06 5.38
C LYS A 201 13.42 -31.62 5.86
N GLN A 202 14.39 -32.54 5.88
CA GLN A 202 15.81 -32.25 6.16
C GLN A 202 16.38 -31.10 5.30
N GLN A 203 15.87 -30.93 4.08
CA GLN A 203 16.27 -29.83 3.21
C GLN A 203 15.96 -28.46 3.83
N ASN A 204 14.81 -28.30 4.51
CA ASN A 204 14.43 -27.05 5.17
C ASN A 204 15.43 -26.70 6.29
N PHE A 205 15.85 -27.70 7.09
CA PHE A 205 16.89 -27.55 8.10
C PHE A 205 18.23 -27.11 7.48
N ASN A 206 18.66 -27.78 6.41
CA ASN A 206 19.92 -27.44 5.74
C ASN A 206 19.89 -26.04 5.12
N GLU A 207 18.76 -25.63 4.53
CA GLU A 207 18.56 -24.27 4.03
C GLU A 207 18.65 -23.23 5.15
N PHE A 208 18.07 -23.52 6.31
CA PHE A 208 18.16 -22.67 7.48
C PHE A 208 19.60 -22.52 7.98
N ILE A 209 20.33 -23.64 8.15
CA ILE A 209 21.73 -23.63 8.56
C ILE A 209 22.59 -22.81 7.58
N ASN A 210 22.39 -22.99 6.27
CA ASN A 210 23.13 -22.24 5.24
C ASN A 210 22.78 -20.75 5.25
N TYR A 211 21.49 -20.40 5.32
CA TYR A 211 21.02 -19.02 5.43
C TYR A 211 21.66 -18.33 6.64
N TYR A 212 21.62 -18.99 7.78
CA TYR A 212 22.12 -18.45 9.03
C TYR A 212 23.66 -18.33 9.02
N ARG A 213 24.38 -19.37 8.58
CA ARG A 213 25.84 -19.36 8.44
C ARG A 213 26.32 -18.24 7.51
N LYS A 214 25.58 -17.93 6.44
CA LYS A 214 25.90 -16.82 5.52
C LYS A 214 25.78 -15.45 6.17
N ASN A 215 24.83 -15.28 7.10
CA ASN A 215 24.46 -13.98 7.64
C ASN A 215 25.15 -13.65 8.99
N VAL A 216 25.63 -14.63 9.77
CA VAL A 216 26.28 -14.42 11.10
C VAL A 216 27.63 -13.68 11.05
N GLY A 217 28.27 -13.60 9.89
CA GLY A 217 29.55 -12.90 9.72
C GLY A 217 30.71 -13.59 10.45
N SER A 218 31.40 -12.86 11.34
CA SER A 218 32.64 -13.33 12.02
C SER A 218 32.45 -13.73 13.49
N ASN A 219 31.21 -13.85 13.96
CA ASN A 219 30.94 -14.24 15.35
C ASN A 219 31.26 -15.73 15.58
N VAL A 220 32.42 -15.99 16.19
CA VAL A 220 32.95 -17.33 16.45
C VAL A 220 32.06 -18.13 17.41
N ILE A 221 31.36 -17.49 18.34
CA ILE A 221 30.48 -18.17 19.29
C ILE A 221 29.26 -18.70 18.55
N GLU A 222 28.62 -17.86 17.73
CA GLU A 222 27.45 -18.28 16.97
C GLU A 222 27.80 -19.31 15.91
N LEU A 223 28.93 -19.19 15.20
CA LEU A 223 29.40 -20.23 14.28
C LEU A 223 29.56 -21.59 14.97
N LYS A 224 30.10 -21.62 16.20
CA LYS A 224 30.18 -22.86 17.00
C LYS A 224 28.80 -23.40 17.39
N ASN A 225 27.86 -22.51 17.72
CA ASN A 225 26.48 -22.89 18.01
C ASN A 225 25.81 -23.50 16.77
N ILE A 226 26.04 -22.96 15.57
CA ILE A 226 25.55 -23.52 14.30
C ILE A 226 26.11 -24.93 14.08
N ASP A 227 27.42 -25.10 14.21
CA ASP A 227 28.06 -26.40 14.00
C ASP A 227 27.62 -27.44 15.04
N LYS A 228 27.24 -27.00 16.24
CA LYS A 228 26.62 -27.85 17.25
C LYS A 228 25.18 -28.21 16.86
N LEU A 229 24.39 -27.22 16.45
CA LEU A 229 23.01 -27.42 16.00
C LEU A 229 22.94 -28.39 14.82
N GLU A 230 23.80 -28.22 13.82
CA GLU A 230 23.87 -29.09 12.64
C GLU A 230 24.19 -30.56 12.99
N ARG A 231 24.94 -30.80 14.07
CA ARG A 231 25.34 -32.15 14.50
C ARG A 231 24.37 -32.81 15.48
N GLU A 232 23.74 -32.03 16.34
CA GLU A 232 23.02 -32.53 17.52
C GLU A 232 21.50 -32.30 17.46
N TYR A 233 20.98 -31.52 16.50
CA TYR A 233 19.53 -31.28 16.40
C TYR A 233 18.75 -32.51 15.90
N HIS A 234 17.63 -32.79 16.55
CA HIS A 234 16.64 -33.78 16.14
C HIS A 234 15.27 -33.47 16.77
N ASP A 235 14.21 -34.12 16.29
CA ASP A 235 12.80 -33.77 16.57
C ASP A 235 12.39 -33.79 18.05
N ASN A 236 13.15 -34.46 18.92
CA ASN A 236 12.87 -34.62 20.36
C ASN A 236 13.68 -33.70 21.28
N VAL A 237 14.43 -32.73 20.73
CA VAL A 237 15.19 -31.74 21.52
C VAL A 237 14.85 -30.26 21.24
N PRO A 238 13.71 -29.86 20.63
CA PRO A 238 13.48 -28.45 20.30
C PRO A 238 13.34 -27.57 21.55
N ILE A 239 12.77 -28.07 22.67
CA ILE A 239 12.69 -27.33 23.93
C ILE A 239 14.10 -27.09 24.52
N TRP A 240 14.98 -28.07 24.43
CA TRP A 240 16.36 -27.94 24.86
C TRP A 240 17.07 -26.84 24.06
N TRP A 241 16.92 -26.84 22.74
CA TRP A 241 17.50 -25.83 21.86
C TRP A 241 16.87 -24.45 22.03
N TYR A 242 15.58 -24.37 22.32
CA TYR A 242 14.89 -23.12 22.64
C TYR A 242 15.38 -22.50 23.95
N THR A 243 15.79 -23.33 24.92
CA THR A 243 16.31 -22.87 26.23
C THR A 243 17.83 -22.77 26.30
N TYR A 244 18.54 -23.37 25.33
CA TYR A 244 19.98 -23.29 25.20
C TYR A 244 20.41 -21.85 24.86
N PRO A 245 21.44 -21.28 25.52
CA PRO A 245 21.89 -19.90 25.30
C PRO A 245 22.57 -19.74 23.94
N CYS A 246 21.76 -19.66 22.88
CA CYS A 246 22.14 -19.42 21.50
C CYS A 246 21.11 -18.54 20.80
N PHE A 247 21.38 -18.21 19.55
CA PHE A 247 20.55 -17.35 18.71
C PHE A 247 19.10 -17.82 18.47
N LEU A 248 18.76 -19.10 18.66
CA LEU A 248 17.43 -19.61 18.30
C LEU A 248 16.30 -18.92 19.07
N TYR A 249 16.50 -18.70 20.37
CA TYR A 249 15.52 -18.01 21.21
C TYR A 249 15.29 -16.56 20.76
N SER A 250 16.38 -15.80 20.60
CA SER A 250 16.29 -14.37 20.26
C SER A 250 15.74 -14.17 18.85
N MET A 251 16.22 -14.96 17.88
CA MET A 251 15.80 -14.87 16.49
C MET A 251 14.34 -15.27 16.30
N LEU A 252 13.89 -16.37 16.94
CA LEU A 252 12.50 -16.78 16.84
C LEU A 252 11.56 -15.72 17.44
N ASN A 253 11.85 -15.26 18.65
CA ASN A 253 10.99 -14.28 19.32
C ASN A 253 11.00 -12.92 18.61
N HIS A 254 12.14 -12.51 18.06
CA HIS A 254 12.23 -11.30 17.23
C HIS A 254 11.38 -11.43 15.96
N ALA A 255 11.50 -12.55 15.24
CA ALA A 255 10.79 -12.77 13.99
C ALA A 255 9.27 -12.82 14.20
N LEU A 256 8.79 -13.51 15.24
CA LEU A 256 7.38 -13.51 15.62
C LEU A 256 6.89 -12.11 16.04
N CYS A 257 7.72 -11.34 16.75
CA CYS A 257 7.38 -9.99 17.18
C CYS A 257 7.25 -9.00 16.02
N THR A 258 8.15 -9.07 15.04
CA THR A 258 8.21 -8.16 13.88
C THR A 258 7.42 -8.67 12.65
N MET A 259 6.88 -9.90 12.73
CA MET A 259 6.32 -10.62 11.58
C MET A 259 7.33 -10.68 10.41
N ASP A 260 8.60 -10.95 10.71
CA ASP A 260 9.63 -11.20 9.69
C ASP A 260 9.35 -12.53 9.00
N VAL A 261 8.65 -12.46 7.88
CA VAL A 261 8.13 -13.64 7.19
C VAL A 261 9.24 -14.49 6.60
N VAL A 262 10.37 -13.89 6.18
CA VAL A 262 11.52 -14.63 5.65
C VAL A 262 12.13 -15.50 6.73
N THR A 263 12.41 -14.90 7.90
CA THR A 263 12.97 -15.63 9.03
C THR A 263 11.99 -16.67 9.57
N ILE A 264 10.70 -16.35 9.66
CA ILE A 264 9.66 -17.29 10.09
C ILE A 264 9.58 -18.50 9.16
N ILE A 265 9.56 -18.31 7.83
CA ILE A 265 9.53 -19.43 6.87
C ILE A 265 10.80 -20.29 7.00
N LYS A 266 11.97 -19.68 7.17
CA LYS A 266 13.23 -20.41 7.34
C LYS A 266 13.28 -21.16 8.67
N MET A 267 12.70 -20.62 9.74
CA MET A 267 12.58 -21.26 11.05
C MET A 267 11.37 -22.20 11.18
N ALA A 268 10.52 -22.30 10.17
CA ALA A 268 9.23 -22.97 10.30
C ALA A 268 9.33 -24.44 10.73
N PHE A 269 10.41 -25.14 10.35
CA PHE A 269 10.70 -26.49 10.85
C PHE A 269 10.87 -26.49 12.38
N PHE A 270 11.69 -25.59 12.93
CA PHE A 270 11.97 -25.48 14.36
C PHE A 270 10.72 -25.05 15.13
N ILE A 271 9.95 -24.11 14.58
CA ILE A 271 8.67 -23.66 15.14
C ILE A 271 7.69 -24.84 15.21
N GLY A 272 7.60 -25.62 14.13
CA GLY A 272 6.75 -26.80 14.04
C GLY A 272 7.16 -27.90 15.01
N ASP A 273 8.45 -28.23 15.09
CA ASP A 273 8.99 -29.23 16.01
C ASP A 273 8.75 -28.83 17.47
N LEU A 274 9.02 -27.56 17.80
CA LEU A 274 8.78 -27.02 19.14
C LEU A 274 7.30 -27.09 19.51
N HIS A 275 6.40 -26.69 18.60
CA HIS A 275 4.95 -26.75 18.82
C HIS A 275 4.46 -28.18 19.01
N HIS A 276 4.86 -29.11 18.13
CA HIS A 276 4.48 -30.51 18.22
C HIS A 276 5.01 -31.17 19.48
N TYR A 277 6.28 -30.93 19.84
CA TYR A 277 6.89 -31.55 21.01
C TYR A 277 6.23 -31.07 22.32
N ILE A 278 5.91 -29.78 22.44
CA ILE A 278 5.13 -29.26 23.58
C ILE A 278 3.75 -29.93 23.63
N THR A 279 3.06 -30.05 22.49
CA THR A 279 1.72 -30.67 22.41
C THR A 279 1.73 -32.16 22.75
N GLN A 280 2.77 -32.87 22.30
CA GLN A 280 2.99 -34.28 22.63
C GLN A 280 3.19 -34.46 24.13
N LEU A 281 4.16 -33.74 24.72
CA LEU A 281 4.44 -33.85 26.15
C LEU A 281 3.24 -33.38 27.00
N HIS A 282 2.48 -32.39 26.53
CA HIS A 282 1.23 -31.96 27.18
C HIS A 282 0.19 -33.09 27.25
N SER A 283 0.09 -33.90 26.21
CA SER A 283 -0.80 -35.07 26.18
C SER A 283 -0.30 -36.19 27.11
N GLU A 284 1.02 -36.41 27.14
CA GLU A 284 1.66 -37.41 28.00
C GLU A 284 1.50 -37.07 29.49
N GLN A 285 1.77 -35.81 29.90
CA GLN A 285 1.62 -35.38 31.29
C GLN A 285 0.17 -35.51 31.81
N LYS A 286 -0.82 -35.30 30.93
CA LYS A 286 -2.26 -35.40 31.26
C LYS A 286 -2.65 -36.85 31.54
N THR A 287 -2.01 -37.80 30.87
CA THR A 287 -2.22 -39.24 31.10
C THR A 287 -1.63 -39.69 32.45
N ILE A 288 -0.56 -39.05 32.90
CA ILE A 288 0.17 -39.42 34.13
C ILE A 288 -0.42 -38.74 35.38
N ARG A 289 -0.89 -37.49 35.28
CA ARG A 289 -1.48 -36.75 36.41
C ARG A 289 -2.90 -37.23 36.72
N GLN A 290 -3.07 -37.89 37.87
CA GLN A 290 -4.39 -38.26 38.40
C GLN A 290 -5.08 -37.13 39.17
N ASP A 291 -4.31 -36.11 39.60
CA ASP A 291 -4.82 -34.96 40.33
C ASP A 291 -4.83 -33.71 39.42
N LEU A 292 -6.04 -33.19 39.14
CA LEU A 292 -6.30 -32.08 38.22
C LEU A 292 -6.48 -30.74 38.99
N THR A 293 -5.75 -30.56 40.09
CA THR A 293 -5.81 -29.30 40.85
C THR A 293 -5.24 -28.14 40.05
N SER A 294 -5.97 -27.02 40.04
CA SER A 294 -5.52 -25.75 39.51
C SER A 294 -4.20 -25.31 40.13
N PHE A 295 -3.32 -24.69 39.35
CA PHE A 295 -2.03 -24.19 39.82
C PHE A 295 -1.71 -22.81 39.25
N ILE A 296 -0.75 -22.12 39.86
CA ILE A 296 -0.36 -20.76 39.45
C ILE A 296 1.05 -20.80 38.86
N VAL A 297 1.23 -20.06 37.77
CA VAL A 297 2.53 -19.74 37.19
C VAL A 297 2.71 -18.24 37.07
N TYR A 298 3.96 -17.80 37.03
CA TYR A 298 4.33 -16.40 37.11
C TYR A 298 5.23 -15.99 35.94
N ARG A 299 5.05 -14.77 35.47
CA ARG A 299 5.96 -14.14 34.50
C ARG A 299 6.18 -12.68 34.85
N GLY A 300 7.44 -12.26 34.89
CA GLY A 300 7.80 -10.85 35.01
C GLY A 300 8.33 -10.32 33.69
N GLN A 301 7.83 -9.17 33.27
CA GLN A 301 8.37 -8.43 32.11
C GLN A 301 8.01 -6.95 32.19
N GLY A 302 8.75 -6.12 31.48
CA GLY A 302 8.33 -4.75 31.19
C GLY A 302 7.44 -4.67 29.97
N ILE A 303 6.49 -3.74 29.98
CA ILE A 303 5.72 -3.34 28.80
C ILE A 303 5.78 -1.82 28.62
N SER A 304 5.52 -1.34 27.40
CA SER A 304 5.52 0.10 27.12
C SER A 304 4.38 0.80 27.87
N GLN A 305 4.49 2.11 28.08
CA GLN A 305 3.40 2.87 28.69
C GLN A 305 2.11 2.78 27.86
N LYS A 306 2.25 2.79 26.52
CA LYS A 306 1.13 2.61 25.57
C LYS A 306 0.43 1.27 25.81
N ASP A 307 1.19 0.18 25.88
CA ASP A 307 0.64 -1.17 26.09
C ASP A 307 0.03 -1.31 27.49
N PHE A 308 0.60 -0.65 28.49
CA PHE A 308 0.04 -0.65 29.84
C PHE A 308 -1.27 0.12 29.95
N ASP A 309 -1.36 1.28 29.30
CA ASP A 309 -2.60 2.06 29.23
C ASP A 309 -3.68 1.27 28.48
N GLN A 310 -3.29 0.49 27.47
CA GLN A 310 -4.18 -0.43 26.77
C GLN A 310 -4.63 -1.60 27.66
N LEU A 311 -3.69 -2.25 28.37
CA LEU A 311 -3.99 -3.31 29.32
C LEU A 311 -5.01 -2.88 30.40
N LYS A 312 -4.95 -1.61 30.82
CA LYS A 312 -5.95 -1.03 31.74
C LYS A 312 -7.35 -0.90 31.12
N LYS A 313 -7.43 -0.53 29.84
CA LYS A 313 -8.71 -0.42 29.12
C LYS A 313 -9.34 -1.78 28.87
N THR A 314 -8.52 -2.80 28.63
CA THR A 314 -8.96 -4.17 28.33
C THR A 314 -9.18 -5.03 29.59
N GLN A 315 -9.40 -4.43 30.77
CA GLN A 315 -9.73 -5.19 31.97
C GLN A 315 -11.07 -5.91 31.79
N ASN A 316 -11.17 -7.18 32.19
CA ASN A 316 -12.28 -8.09 31.93
C ASN A 316 -12.46 -8.48 30.45
N GLN A 317 -11.40 -8.35 29.65
CA GLN A 317 -11.34 -8.80 28.26
C GLN A 317 -10.18 -9.77 28.07
N LEU A 318 -9.84 -10.06 26.81
CA LEU A 318 -8.84 -11.07 26.47
C LEU A 318 -7.46 -10.46 26.21
N LEU A 319 -6.46 -11.26 26.56
CA LEU A 319 -5.05 -11.01 26.31
C LEU A 319 -4.43 -12.24 25.64
N SER A 320 -3.68 -12.02 24.56
CA SER A 320 -2.88 -13.06 23.92
C SER A 320 -1.39 -12.84 24.11
N PHE A 321 -0.67 -13.91 24.46
CA PHE A 321 0.77 -13.99 24.24
C PHE A 321 1.05 -14.66 22.90
N ASN A 322 1.53 -13.88 21.94
CA ASN A 322 1.69 -14.28 20.53
C ASN A 322 2.95 -15.14 20.26
N ASN A 323 3.80 -15.35 21.28
CA ASN A 323 5.01 -16.17 21.19
C ASN A 323 4.88 -17.42 22.08
N PHE A 324 5.88 -18.32 22.03
CA PHE A 324 6.00 -19.39 23.02
C PHE A 324 6.24 -18.79 24.41
N LEU A 325 5.24 -18.93 25.29
CA LEU A 325 5.20 -18.25 26.58
C LEU A 325 5.95 -19.07 27.63
N PHE A 326 7.05 -18.51 28.13
CA PHE A 326 7.83 -19.08 29.23
C PHE A 326 7.40 -18.48 30.56
N THR A 327 7.09 -19.34 31.54
CA THR A 327 6.65 -18.95 32.88
C THR A 327 7.38 -19.77 33.95
N SER A 328 7.47 -19.21 35.15
CA SER A 328 8.10 -19.88 36.29
C SER A 328 7.07 -20.20 37.36
N LYS A 329 7.28 -21.31 38.08
CA LYS A 329 6.52 -21.59 39.31
C LYS A 329 6.95 -20.70 40.47
N SER A 330 8.11 -20.07 40.40
CA SER A 330 8.63 -19.19 41.45
C SER A 330 8.19 -17.74 41.25
N ARG A 331 7.29 -17.27 42.13
CA ARG A 331 6.85 -15.86 42.15
C ARG A 331 8.03 -14.89 42.31
N ASN A 332 9.03 -15.24 43.12
CA ASN A 332 10.16 -14.36 43.41
C ASN A 332 11.07 -14.18 42.18
N VAL A 333 11.25 -15.25 41.40
CA VAL A 333 12.02 -15.19 40.14
C VAL A 333 11.34 -14.25 39.16
N ALA A 334 10.03 -14.43 38.95
CA ALA A 334 9.24 -13.56 38.08
C ALA A 334 9.19 -12.10 38.58
N LEU A 335 8.98 -11.88 39.88
CA LEU A 335 8.93 -10.54 40.45
C LEU A 335 10.26 -9.79 40.30
N ASN A 336 11.39 -10.49 40.48
CA ASN A 336 12.70 -9.90 40.27
C ASN A 336 12.86 -9.36 38.84
N PHE A 337 12.38 -10.09 37.82
CA PHE A 337 12.39 -9.61 36.44
C PHE A 337 11.54 -8.36 36.23
N ALA A 338 10.34 -8.30 36.81
CA ALA A 338 9.49 -7.10 36.73
C ALA A 338 10.14 -5.90 37.43
N GLN A 339 10.78 -6.10 38.58
CA GLN A 339 11.47 -5.06 39.35
C GLN A 339 12.72 -4.55 38.64
N GLN A 340 13.56 -5.46 38.13
CA GLN A 340 14.75 -5.11 37.35
C GLN A 340 14.38 -4.23 36.17
N THR A 341 13.30 -4.57 35.46
CA THR A 341 12.86 -3.79 34.30
C THR A 341 12.50 -2.34 34.64
N VAL A 342 11.90 -2.10 35.82
CA VAL A 342 11.59 -0.72 36.28
C VAL A 342 12.87 0.05 36.62
N ALA A 343 13.88 -0.63 37.15
CA ALA A 343 15.19 -0.03 37.46
C ALA A 343 16.02 0.23 36.20
N THR A 344 15.93 -0.65 35.20
CA THR A 344 16.78 -0.64 33.99
C THR A 344 16.09 -0.11 32.74
N SER A 345 14.86 0.44 32.84
CA SER A 345 14.15 1.00 31.67
C SER A 345 13.03 1.99 32.04
N ASN A 346 12.50 2.68 31.02
CA ASN A 346 11.30 3.51 31.15
C ASN A 346 9.99 2.71 31.07
N LEU A 347 10.06 1.38 31.01
CA LEU A 347 8.88 0.51 30.92
C LEU A 347 8.13 0.43 32.25
N VAL A 348 6.90 -0.07 32.17
CA VAL A 348 6.10 -0.47 33.33
C VAL A 348 6.39 -1.94 33.60
N GLY A 349 6.88 -2.26 34.81
CA GLY A 349 7.13 -3.63 35.23
C GLY A 349 5.85 -4.34 35.62
N ILE A 350 5.57 -5.47 34.97
CA ILE A 350 4.37 -6.27 35.21
C ILE A 350 4.77 -7.65 35.73
N LEU A 351 4.19 -8.05 36.86
CA LEU A 351 4.11 -9.42 37.33
C LEU A 351 2.77 -10.02 36.90
N PHE A 352 2.79 -10.84 35.87
CA PHE A 352 1.65 -11.67 35.49
C PHE A 352 1.55 -12.85 36.45
N VAL A 353 0.36 -13.03 37.02
CA VAL A 353 -0.02 -14.14 37.90
C VAL A 353 -1.09 -14.93 37.17
N MET A 354 -0.73 -16.10 36.63
CA MET A 354 -1.57 -16.86 35.72
C MET A 354 -2.12 -18.10 36.41
N THR A 355 -3.44 -18.20 36.49
CA THR A 355 -4.15 -19.37 37.01
C THR A 355 -4.40 -20.37 35.89
N ILE A 356 -3.89 -21.58 36.06
CA ILE A 356 -3.99 -22.67 35.08
C ILE A 356 -4.88 -23.76 35.64
N ASP A 357 -5.97 -24.05 34.93
CA ASP A 357 -6.82 -25.21 35.14
C ASP A 357 -6.35 -26.35 34.20
N PRO A 358 -5.83 -27.48 34.73
CA PRO A 358 -5.37 -28.60 33.92
C PRO A 358 -6.46 -29.28 33.08
N SER A 359 -7.74 -29.02 33.35
CA SER A 359 -8.85 -29.56 32.54
C SER A 359 -9.06 -28.81 31.23
N VAL A 360 -8.49 -27.61 31.08
CA VAL A 360 -8.62 -26.76 29.90
C VAL A 360 -7.57 -27.14 28.85
N ASP A 361 -8.06 -27.46 27.64
CA ASP A 361 -7.23 -27.91 26.50
C ASP A 361 -7.04 -26.84 25.41
N SER A 362 -7.36 -25.57 25.70
CA SER A 362 -7.27 -24.48 24.70
C SER A 362 -5.83 -24.19 24.26
N THR A 363 -4.88 -24.28 25.19
CA THR A 363 -3.47 -23.95 24.99
C THR A 363 -2.59 -25.05 25.59
N PRO A 364 -1.93 -25.87 24.75
CA PRO A 364 -0.97 -26.85 25.24
C PRO A 364 0.21 -26.18 25.97
N TYR A 365 0.61 -26.80 27.08
CA TYR A 365 1.71 -26.37 27.94
C TYR A 365 2.43 -27.58 28.55
N VAL A 366 3.70 -27.44 28.94
CA VAL A 366 4.46 -28.54 29.57
C VAL A 366 5.42 -28.01 30.64
N ASN A 367 5.63 -28.79 31.70
CA ASN A 367 6.74 -28.57 32.63
C ASN A 367 8.06 -29.02 31.98
N ILE A 368 9.04 -28.12 31.90
CA ILE A 368 10.25 -28.35 31.09
C ILE A 368 11.47 -28.81 31.90
N ARG A 369 11.30 -29.14 33.18
CA ARG A 369 12.42 -29.48 34.08
C ARG A 369 13.34 -30.56 33.50
N ASP A 370 12.77 -31.60 32.88
CA ASP A 370 13.53 -32.76 32.40
C ASP A 370 13.97 -32.65 30.92
N VAL A 371 13.53 -31.61 30.21
CA VAL A 371 13.74 -31.44 28.76
C VAL A 371 14.41 -30.12 28.38
N SER A 372 14.56 -29.19 29.32
CA SER A 372 15.24 -27.90 29.11
C SER A 372 16.75 -27.99 29.32
N TYR A 373 17.46 -26.97 28.86
CA TYR A 373 18.88 -26.81 29.14
C TYR A 373 19.18 -26.50 30.62
N TYR A 374 18.21 -25.96 31.36
CA TYR A 374 18.34 -25.59 32.78
C TYR A 374 17.49 -26.52 33.67
N PRO A 375 17.97 -27.73 34.02
CA PRO A 375 17.15 -28.77 34.64
C PRO A 375 16.76 -28.53 36.11
N THR A 376 17.20 -27.41 36.68
CA THR A 376 17.02 -27.07 38.10
C THR A 376 15.78 -26.22 38.37
N GLU A 377 15.18 -25.63 37.34
CA GLU A 377 14.06 -24.69 37.47
C GLU A 377 12.73 -25.38 37.13
N GLU A 378 11.71 -25.25 38.01
CA GLU A 378 10.35 -25.72 37.71
C GLU A 378 9.62 -24.68 36.87
N ASP A 379 9.95 -24.66 35.58
CA ASP A 379 9.37 -23.75 34.61
C ASP A 379 8.39 -24.45 33.67
N PHE A 380 7.55 -23.65 33.04
CA PHE A 380 6.55 -24.09 32.09
C PHE A 380 6.72 -23.33 30.77
N ILE A 381 6.50 -24.03 29.66
CA ILE A 381 6.39 -23.43 28.35
C ILE A 381 5.01 -23.72 27.78
N PHE A 382 4.39 -22.69 27.21
CA PHE A 382 3.13 -22.78 26.48
C PHE A 382 3.39 -22.60 24.98
N THR A 383 2.52 -23.17 24.17
CA THR A 383 2.52 -22.95 22.72
C THR A 383 2.18 -21.50 22.36
N MET A 384 2.49 -21.08 21.13
CA MET A 384 2.16 -19.75 20.62
C MET A 384 0.65 -19.47 20.70
N ASN A 385 0.32 -18.19 20.87
CA ASN A 385 -1.04 -17.66 21.01
C ASN A 385 -1.76 -18.17 22.26
N SER A 386 -1.07 -18.10 23.40
CA SER A 386 -1.64 -18.45 24.70
C SER A 386 -2.60 -17.35 25.17
N MET A 387 -3.87 -17.70 25.33
CA MET A 387 -4.95 -16.75 25.57
C MET A 387 -5.41 -16.76 27.04
N PHE A 388 -5.57 -15.56 27.61
CA PHE A 388 -5.95 -15.35 29.01
C PHE A 388 -7.05 -14.30 29.15
N HIS A 389 -7.93 -14.49 30.13
CA HIS A 389 -8.82 -13.44 30.62
C HIS A 389 -8.05 -12.51 31.57
N ILE A 390 -8.23 -11.20 31.45
CA ILE A 390 -7.63 -10.21 32.35
C ILE A 390 -8.57 -9.98 33.54
N ASP A 391 -8.28 -10.61 34.67
CA ASP A 391 -9.16 -10.58 35.85
C ASP A 391 -8.98 -9.28 36.65
N GLN A 392 -7.76 -9.01 37.09
CA GLN A 392 -7.51 -7.90 38.01
C GLN A 392 -6.12 -7.29 37.86
N LEU A 393 -6.05 -5.96 37.93
CA LEU A 393 -4.79 -5.21 38.01
C LEU A 393 -4.61 -4.66 39.43
N LYS A 394 -3.45 -4.90 40.03
CA LYS A 394 -3.07 -4.44 41.38
C LYS A 394 -1.71 -3.77 41.34
N GLN A 395 -1.59 -2.57 41.89
CA GLN A 395 -0.27 -1.98 42.10
C GLN A 395 0.44 -2.73 43.23
N ILE A 396 1.70 -3.14 43.02
CA ILE A 396 2.43 -3.98 43.99
C ILE A 396 2.94 -3.12 45.16
N ASP A 397 3.38 -1.89 44.87
CA ASP A 397 3.95 -0.98 45.85
C ASP A 397 3.46 0.45 45.60
N ASN A 398 2.94 1.09 46.64
CA ASN A 398 2.49 2.49 46.60
C ASN A 398 3.65 3.46 46.38
N SER A 399 4.89 3.08 46.70
CA SER A 399 6.09 3.90 46.49
C SER A 399 6.61 3.85 45.06
N ASN A 400 6.29 2.79 44.30
CA ASN A 400 6.70 2.60 42.91
C ASN A 400 5.48 2.48 41.99
N THR A 401 5.10 3.60 41.36
CA THR A 401 3.93 3.71 40.48
C THR A 401 4.05 2.92 39.18
N ARG A 402 5.23 2.38 38.86
CA ARG A 402 5.52 1.63 37.62
C ARG A 402 5.62 0.12 37.82
N LEU A 403 5.24 -0.42 38.99
CA LEU A 403 5.28 -1.86 39.26
C LEU A 403 3.89 -2.41 39.60
N TRP A 404 3.39 -3.32 38.76
CA TRP A 404 2.02 -3.82 38.81
C TRP A 404 1.96 -5.35 38.78
N GLN A 405 0.92 -5.90 39.38
CA GLN A 405 0.52 -7.30 39.32
C GLN A 405 -0.75 -7.39 38.47
N VAL A 406 -0.79 -8.36 37.57
CA VAL A 406 -1.92 -8.61 36.67
C VAL A 406 -2.33 -10.06 36.82
N GLU A 407 -3.53 -10.28 37.29
CA GLU A 407 -4.14 -11.60 37.48
C GLU A 407 -4.80 -12.03 36.18
N LEU A 408 -4.41 -13.21 35.71
CA LEU A 408 -4.81 -13.79 34.45
C LEU A 408 -5.36 -15.20 34.67
N THR A 409 -6.40 -15.58 33.93
CA THR A 409 -6.95 -16.95 33.94
C THR A 409 -6.93 -17.53 32.53
N LEU A 410 -6.42 -18.76 32.38
CA LEU A 410 -6.36 -19.42 31.07
C LEU A 410 -7.77 -19.67 30.51
N ILE A 411 -8.00 -19.29 29.25
CA ILE A 411 -9.33 -19.36 28.62
C ILE A 411 -9.70 -20.78 28.23
N ASN A 412 -10.98 -21.16 28.36
CA ASN A 412 -11.51 -22.42 27.82
C ASN A 412 -12.07 -22.24 26.40
N ASN A 413 -12.04 -23.28 25.57
CA ASN A 413 -12.61 -23.31 24.21
C ASN A 413 -14.14 -23.03 24.17
N THR A 414 -14.82 -23.13 25.32
CA THR A 414 -16.24 -22.79 25.45
C THR A 414 -16.50 -21.32 25.78
N ASP A 415 -15.45 -20.51 25.92
CA ASP A 415 -15.59 -19.08 26.22
C ASP A 415 -16.23 -18.33 25.03
N PRO A 416 -17.30 -17.53 25.27
CA PRO A 416 -18.00 -16.83 24.19
C PRO A 416 -17.12 -15.83 23.42
N GLN A 417 -16.23 -15.10 24.10
CA GLN A 417 -15.34 -14.13 23.45
C GLN A 417 -14.32 -14.84 22.57
N PHE A 418 -13.80 -15.98 23.04
CA PHE A 418 -12.94 -16.84 22.21
C PHE A 418 -13.67 -17.40 20.98
N GLN A 419 -14.90 -17.89 21.14
CA GLN A 419 -15.69 -18.41 20.03
C GLN A 419 -15.99 -17.35 18.97
N ALA A 420 -16.38 -16.14 19.40
CA ALA A 420 -16.61 -15.02 18.50
C ALA A 420 -15.36 -14.66 17.69
N LEU A 421 -14.19 -14.61 18.34
CA LEU A 421 -12.92 -14.34 17.69
C LEU A 421 -12.53 -15.43 16.67
N THR A 422 -12.72 -16.71 17.02
CA THR A 422 -12.48 -17.83 16.08
C THR A 422 -13.47 -17.85 14.91
N GLY A 423 -14.71 -17.41 15.11
CA GLY A 423 -15.70 -17.21 14.05
C GLY A 423 -15.26 -16.13 13.06
N HIS A 424 -14.90 -14.94 13.58
CA HIS A 424 -14.36 -13.86 12.77
C HIS A 424 -13.09 -14.28 12.00
N PHE A 425 -12.20 -15.06 12.63
CA PHE A 425 -11.03 -15.61 11.97
C PHE A 425 -11.38 -16.45 10.74
N LEU A 426 -12.44 -17.26 10.83
CA LEU A 426 -12.93 -18.09 9.72
C LEU A 426 -13.61 -17.26 8.62
N ASP A 427 -14.19 -16.11 8.96
CA ASP A 427 -14.83 -15.22 7.99
C ASP A 427 -13.79 -14.40 7.20
N VAL A 428 -12.74 -13.91 7.86
CA VAL A 428 -11.67 -13.12 7.23
C VAL A 428 -10.73 -13.98 6.38
N THR A 429 -10.48 -15.22 6.80
CA THR A 429 -9.57 -16.12 6.08
C THR A 429 -10.32 -17.04 5.12
N ILE A 430 -9.79 -17.23 3.91
CA ILE A 430 -10.42 -18.14 2.95
C ILE A 430 -10.22 -19.59 3.44
N PRO A 431 -11.29 -20.35 3.78
CA PRO A 431 -11.16 -21.65 4.46
C PRO A 431 -10.41 -22.73 3.64
N TYR A 432 -10.34 -22.54 2.32
CA TYR A 432 -9.75 -23.50 1.38
C TYR A 432 -8.29 -23.18 1.01
N CYS A 433 -7.74 -22.08 1.52
CA CYS A 433 -6.33 -21.73 1.36
C CYS A 433 -5.47 -22.50 2.38
N ILE A 434 -4.44 -23.21 1.93
CA ILE A 434 -3.62 -24.09 2.78
C ILE A 434 -2.17 -23.59 2.78
N GLY A 435 -1.46 -23.80 3.89
CA GLY A 435 -0.03 -23.51 4.00
C GLY A 435 0.28 -22.02 3.88
N TRP A 436 1.45 -21.71 3.32
CA TRP A 436 1.94 -20.34 3.17
C TRP A 436 1.06 -19.44 2.31
N TYR A 437 0.27 -20.02 1.39
CA TYR A 437 -0.68 -19.25 0.57
C TYR A 437 -1.72 -18.53 1.44
N ARG A 438 -2.20 -19.20 2.50
CA ARG A 438 -3.17 -18.61 3.44
C ARG A 438 -2.56 -17.40 4.18
N LEU A 439 -1.27 -17.46 4.47
CA LEU A 439 -0.56 -16.34 5.08
C LEU A 439 -0.42 -15.17 4.11
N SER A 440 -0.06 -15.42 2.86
CA SER A 440 0.01 -14.37 1.84
C SER A 440 -1.33 -13.69 1.59
N ASP A 441 -2.44 -14.44 1.56
CA ASP A 441 -3.79 -13.88 1.39
C ASP A 441 -4.15 -12.90 2.51
N LEU A 442 -3.83 -13.26 3.77
CA LEU A 442 -3.97 -12.33 4.89
C LEU A 442 -3.12 -11.08 4.66
N LEU A 443 -1.83 -11.24 4.34
CA LEU A 443 -0.92 -10.10 4.14
C LEU A 443 -1.38 -9.16 3.01
N ILE A 444 -1.98 -9.69 1.93
CA ILE A 444 -2.56 -8.88 0.84
C ILE A 444 -3.78 -8.10 1.32
N LYS A 445 -4.70 -8.74 2.05
CA LYS A 445 -5.89 -8.08 2.60
C LYS A 445 -5.53 -6.94 3.56
N GLU A 446 -4.45 -7.11 4.30
CA GLU A 446 -3.91 -6.11 5.23
C GLU A 446 -3.03 -5.06 4.53
N GLY A 447 -2.91 -5.08 3.19
CA GLY A 447 -2.07 -4.15 2.43
C GLY A 447 -0.56 -4.34 2.59
N GLN A 448 -0.10 -5.42 3.25
CA GLN A 448 1.30 -5.77 3.43
C GLN A 448 1.85 -6.51 2.20
N PHE A 449 1.77 -5.87 1.03
CA PHE A 449 2.09 -6.50 -0.25
C PHE A 449 3.55 -6.94 -0.37
N ASP A 450 4.50 -6.18 0.17
CA ASP A 450 5.94 -6.54 0.16
C ASP A 450 6.19 -7.86 0.89
N LYS A 451 5.56 -8.05 2.06
CA LYS A 451 5.67 -9.28 2.84
C LYS A 451 4.98 -10.43 2.11
N ALA A 452 3.82 -10.20 1.49
CA ALA A 452 3.13 -11.21 0.69
C ALA A 452 3.98 -11.66 -0.51
N GLN A 453 4.63 -10.73 -1.20
CA GLN A 453 5.56 -11.03 -2.30
C GLN A 453 6.74 -11.88 -1.80
N GLN A 454 7.36 -11.52 -0.68
CA GLN A 454 8.46 -12.31 -0.09
C GLN A 454 8.03 -13.76 0.21
N VAL A 455 6.81 -13.97 0.73
CA VAL A 455 6.27 -15.31 0.94
C VAL A 455 6.19 -16.07 -0.39
N TYR A 456 5.60 -15.46 -1.41
CA TYR A 456 5.44 -16.11 -2.71
C TYR A 456 6.77 -16.44 -3.37
N ASP A 457 7.74 -15.53 -3.35
CA ASP A 457 9.08 -15.78 -3.89
C ASP A 457 9.74 -17.00 -3.23
N ILE A 458 9.66 -17.11 -1.90
CA ILE A 458 10.18 -18.28 -1.18
C ILE A 458 9.41 -19.55 -1.55
N VAL A 459 8.07 -19.50 -1.53
CA VAL A 459 7.23 -20.67 -1.79
C VAL A 459 7.41 -21.18 -3.23
N ILE A 460 7.58 -20.29 -4.22
CA ILE A 460 7.88 -20.65 -5.61
C ILE A 460 9.18 -21.46 -5.71
N THR A 461 10.21 -21.09 -4.94
CA THR A 461 11.48 -21.85 -4.94
C THR A 461 11.36 -23.21 -4.26
N GLN A 462 10.44 -23.35 -3.29
CA GLN A 462 10.29 -24.57 -2.49
C GLN A 462 9.30 -25.57 -3.10
N THR A 463 8.30 -25.11 -3.86
CA THR A 463 7.31 -26.02 -4.45
C THR A 463 7.85 -26.72 -5.70
N SER A 464 7.54 -28.00 -5.83
CA SER A 464 7.77 -28.80 -7.04
C SER A 464 6.53 -28.90 -7.93
N SER A 465 5.39 -28.37 -7.50
CA SER A 465 4.13 -28.42 -8.25
C SER A 465 4.05 -27.27 -9.25
N ASP A 466 4.07 -27.60 -10.55
CA ASP A 466 3.93 -26.58 -11.59
C ASP A 466 2.57 -25.87 -11.51
N VAL A 467 1.50 -26.58 -11.14
CA VAL A 467 0.17 -25.97 -10.92
C VAL A 467 0.23 -24.91 -9.82
N GLU A 468 0.88 -25.21 -8.70
CA GLU A 468 1.05 -24.24 -7.61
C GLU A 468 1.89 -23.05 -8.07
N LYS A 469 2.98 -23.27 -8.82
CA LYS A 469 3.77 -22.17 -9.39
C LYS A 469 2.96 -21.27 -10.30
N GLY A 470 2.11 -21.83 -11.15
CA GLY A 470 1.20 -21.05 -12.00
C GLY A 470 0.34 -20.10 -11.16
N PHE A 471 -0.32 -20.61 -10.12
CA PHE A 471 -1.11 -19.77 -9.22
C PHE A 471 -0.29 -18.74 -8.43
N LEU A 472 0.93 -19.08 -8.02
CA LEU A 472 1.81 -18.13 -7.31
C LEU A 472 2.23 -16.97 -8.23
N TYR A 473 2.55 -17.25 -9.50
CA TYR A 473 2.81 -16.20 -10.47
C TYR A 473 1.58 -15.35 -10.76
N TYR A 474 0.37 -15.95 -10.78
CA TYR A 474 -0.86 -15.16 -10.89
C TYR A 474 -1.00 -14.17 -9.74
N GLN A 475 -0.74 -14.59 -8.50
CA GLN A 475 -0.80 -13.70 -7.33
C GLN A 475 0.27 -12.60 -7.36
N LEU A 476 1.50 -12.93 -7.79
CA LEU A 476 2.53 -11.92 -8.01
C LEU A 476 2.11 -10.90 -9.07
N GLY A 477 1.44 -11.35 -10.14
CA GLY A 477 0.86 -10.48 -11.15
C GLY A 477 -0.16 -9.49 -10.57
N LEU A 478 -1.05 -9.97 -9.69
CA LEU A 478 -2.03 -9.13 -8.98
C LEU A 478 -1.34 -8.07 -8.12
N ILE A 479 -0.37 -8.48 -7.30
CA ILE A 479 0.41 -7.56 -6.48
C ILE A 479 1.03 -6.46 -7.35
N LYS A 480 1.71 -6.83 -8.43
CA LYS A 480 2.34 -5.85 -9.34
C LYS A 480 1.35 -4.95 -10.05
N PHE A 481 0.18 -5.47 -10.43
CA PHE A 481 -0.88 -4.67 -11.02
C PHE A 481 -1.37 -3.59 -10.05
N HIS A 482 -1.55 -3.93 -8.77
CA HIS A 482 -1.95 -2.96 -7.74
C HIS A 482 -0.89 -1.88 -7.47
N HIS A 483 0.40 -2.18 -7.62
CA HIS A 483 1.47 -1.18 -7.53
C HIS A 483 1.59 -0.27 -8.76
N GLY A 484 0.81 -0.53 -9.82
CA GLY A 484 0.94 0.17 -11.10
C GLY A 484 2.13 -0.30 -11.95
N GLU A 485 2.81 -1.37 -11.55
CA GLU A 485 3.93 -1.97 -12.27
C GLU A 485 3.42 -2.91 -13.38
N TYR A 486 2.69 -2.33 -14.35
CA TYR A 486 1.94 -3.09 -15.36
C TYR A 486 2.80 -4.01 -16.24
N ALA A 487 4.05 -3.64 -16.52
CA ALA A 487 4.96 -4.49 -17.31
C ALA A 487 5.39 -5.76 -16.56
N GLU A 488 5.67 -5.64 -15.26
CA GLU A 488 6.00 -6.79 -14.41
C GLU A 488 4.75 -7.65 -14.19
N ALA A 489 3.61 -7.02 -13.92
CA ALA A 489 2.33 -7.72 -13.82
C ALA A 489 2.04 -8.56 -15.06
N ASN A 490 2.20 -7.99 -16.25
CA ASN A 490 2.02 -8.70 -17.52
C ASN A 490 2.95 -9.91 -17.62
N SER A 491 4.21 -9.75 -17.24
CA SER A 491 5.22 -10.82 -17.29
C SER A 491 4.82 -11.99 -16.39
N TYR A 492 4.40 -11.71 -15.15
CA TYR A 492 3.94 -12.73 -14.21
C TYR A 492 2.65 -13.43 -14.66
N TYR A 493 1.67 -12.69 -15.17
CA TYR A 493 0.46 -13.30 -15.70
C TYR A 493 0.73 -14.17 -16.93
N HIS A 494 1.66 -13.77 -17.79
CA HIS A 494 2.07 -14.60 -18.92
C HIS A 494 2.78 -15.89 -18.48
N LEU A 495 3.65 -15.83 -17.45
CA LEU A 495 4.26 -17.01 -16.86
C LEU A 495 3.20 -17.95 -16.25
N SER A 496 2.26 -17.39 -15.50
CA SER A 496 1.11 -18.14 -14.96
C SER A 496 0.31 -18.81 -16.07
N LEU A 497 -0.06 -18.04 -17.10
CA LEU A 497 -0.84 -18.53 -18.22
C LEU A 497 -0.11 -19.65 -18.96
N GLU A 498 1.20 -19.52 -19.21
CA GLU A 498 1.99 -20.57 -19.89
C GLU A 498 1.99 -21.88 -19.10
N ILE A 499 2.16 -21.81 -17.77
CA ILE A 499 2.19 -22.99 -16.91
C ILE A 499 0.80 -23.62 -16.80
N LEU A 500 -0.23 -22.82 -16.53
CA LEU A 500 -1.60 -23.30 -16.40
C LEU A 500 -2.11 -23.88 -17.71
N HIS A 501 -1.77 -23.29 -18.86
CA HIS A 501 -2.18 -23.78 -20.18
C HIS A 501 -1.53 -25.12 -20.55
N LYS A 502 -0.34 -25.44 -20.02
CA LYS A 502 0.30 -26.74 -20.23
C LYS A 502 -0.40 -27.87 -19.47
N ILE A 503 -1.12 -27.55 -18.40
CA ILE A 503 -1.64 -28.54 -17.44
C ILE A 503 -3.17 -28.62 -17.48
N LEU A 504 -3.84 -27.49 -17.69
CA LEU A 504 -5.29 -27.33 -17.69
C LEU A 504 -5.80 -27.13 -19.12
N SER A 505 -7.03 -27.58 -19.37
CA SER A 505 -7.71 -27.31 -20.64
C SER A 505 -7.84 -25.79 -20.86
N PRO A 506 -7.72 -25.30 -22.10
CA PRO A 506 -8.00 -23.89 -22.42
C PRO A 506 -9.40 -23.41 -22.01
N GLU A 507 -10.34 -24.33 -21.81
CA GLU A 507 -11.72 -24.06 -21.36
C GLU A 507 -11.86 -24.03 -19.83
N TYR A 508 -10.76 -24.14 -19.09
CA TYR A 508 -10.78 -24.08 -17.63
C TYR A 508 -10.87 -22.62 -17.14
N ILE A 509 -11.70 -22.39 -16.13
CA ILE A 509 -12.01 -21.05 -15.61
C ILE A 509 -10.75 -20.29 -15.15
N ASP A 510 -9.79 -20.98 -14.53
CA ASP A 510 -8.55 -20.32 -14.06
C ASP A 510 -7.67 -19.80 -15.21
N VAL A 511 -7.70 -20.47 -16.37
CA VAL A 511 -7.03 -19.99 -17.59
C VAL A 511 -7.74 -18.74 -18.13
N ALA A 512 -9.08 -18.70 -18.06
CA ALA A 512 -9.86 -17.54 -18.43
C ALA A 512 -9.63 -16.34 -17.47
N ALA A 513 -9.50 -16.60 -16.17
CA ALA A 513 -9.16 -15.57 -15.18
C ALA A 513 -7.80 -14.92 -15.49
N CYS A 514 -6.76 -15.72 -15.76
CA CYS A 514 -5.46 -15.19 -16.17
C CYS A 514 -5.54 -14.34 -17.44
N LYS A 515 -6.32 -14.77 -18.44
CA LYS A 515 -6.53 -13.98 -19.66
C LYS A 515 -7.27 -12.68 -19.38
N ASN A 516 -8.26 -12.67 -18.48
CA ASN A 516 -8.95 -11.46 -18.08
C ASN A 516 -7.97 -10.44 -17.49
N GLU A 517 -7.12 -10.87 -16.55
CA GLU A 517 -6.11 -9.99 -15.93
C GLU A 517 -5.09 -9.46 -16.93
N ILE A 518 -4.60 -10.29 -17.86
CA ILE A 518 -3.74 -9.84 -18.96
C ILE A 518 -4.46 -8.78 -19.82
N GLY A 519 -5.75 -8.98 -20.08
CA GLY A 519 -6.58 -8.01 -20.80
C GLY A 519 -6.66 -6.66 -20.10
N LEU A 520 -6.85 -6.66 -18.77
CA LEU A 520 -6.87 -5.46 -17.94
C LEU A 520 -5.50 -4.76 -17.88
N VAL A 521 -4.41 -5.52 -17.86
CA VAL A 521 -3.06 -4.96 -17.92
C VAL A 521 -2.82 -4.24 -19.25
N TYR A 522 -3.15 -4.88 -20.37
CA TYR A 522 -3.02 -4.22 -21.68
C TYR A 522 -3.90 -2.98 -21.81
N GLU A 523 -5.07 -2.95 -21.18
CA GLU A 523 -5.88 -1.74 -21.11
C GLU A 523 -5.12 -0.61 -20.40
N LYS A 524 -4.55 -0.87 -19.21
CA LYS A 524 -3.77 0.13 -18.47
C LYS A 524 -2.53 0.60 -19.24
N MET A 525 -1.98 -0.25 -20.09
CA MET A 525 -0.88 0.09 -21.00
C MET A 525 -1.33 0.84 -22.27
N GLY A 526 -2.64 1.03 -22.49
CA GLY A 526 -3.19 1.68 -23.68
C GLY A 526 -3.25 0.79 -24.93
N GLU A 527 -2.93 -0.49 -24.82
CA GLU A 527 -2.93 -1.47 -25.92
C GLU A 527 -4.32 -2.11 -26.12
N TYR A 528 -5.34 -1.28 -26.37
CA TYR A 528 -6.75 -1.70 -26.35
C TYR A 528 -7.10 -2.87 -27.27
N SER A 529 -6.42 -3.02 -28.41
CA SER A 529 -6.69 -4.15 -29.33
C SER A 529 -6.22 -5.49 -28.75
N LYS A 530 -5.08 -5.53 -28.03
CA LYS A 530 -4.63 -6.74 -27.33
C LYS A 530 -5.53 -7.00 -26.13
N ALA A 531 -5.89 -5.96 -25.39
CA ALA A 531 -6.81 -6.05 -24.25
C ALA A 531 -8.13 -6.74 -24.65
N LEU A 532 -8.77 -6.27 -25.73
CA LEU A 532 -10.01 -6.87 -26.23
C LEU A 532 -9.83 -8.35 -26.61
N SER A 533 -8.75 -8.69 -27.34
CA SER A 533 -8.48 -10.09 -27.72
C SER A 533 -8.42 -11.01 -26.51
N PHE A 534 -7.77 -10.60 -25.42
CA PHE A 534 -7.69 -11.42 -24.20
C PHE A 534 -9.02 -11.47 -23.45
N LEU A 535 -9.69 -10.32 -23.27
CA LEU A 535 -10.98 -10.24 -22.58
C LEU A 535 -12.09 -11.05 -23.29
N GLU A 536 -12.15 -11.02 -24.62
CA GLU A 536 -13.13 -11.78 -25.40
C GLU A 536 -12.90 -13.27 -25.28
N THR A 537 -11.65 -13.74 -25.42
CA THR A 537 -11.34 -15.17 -25.25
C THR A 537 -11.56 -15.65 -23.82
N ALA A 538 -11.45 -14.78 -22.82
CA ALA A 538 -11.84 -15.10 -21.45
C ALA A 538 -13.36 -15.22 -21.33
N LEU A 539 -14.11 -14.22 -21.84
CA LEU A 539 -15.58 -14.21 -21.80
C LEU A 539 -16.18 -15.43 -22.50
N GLU A 540 -15.64 -15.87 -23.64
CA GLU A 540 -16.11 -17.07 -24.34
C GLU A 540 -16.05 -18.33 -23.46
N VAL A 541 -15.00 -18.46 -22.64
CA VAL A 541 -14.86 -19.58 -21.70
C VAL A 541 -15.89 -19.46 -20.57
N TYR A 542 -16.11 -18.25 -20.05
CA TYR A 542 -17.13 -18.02 -19.02
C TYR A 542 -18.55 -18.25 -19.54
N GLU A 543 -18.90 -17.77 -20.73
CA GLU A 543 -20.22 -17.97 -21.36
C GLU A 543 -20.50 -19.47 -21.64
N LYS A 544 -19.47 -20.29 -21.90
CA LYS A 544 -19.61 -21.75 -22.03
C LYS A 544 -19.85 -22.47 -20.71
N ASN A 545 -19.24 -21.98 -19.62
CA ASN A 545 -19.23 -22.66 -18.32
C ASN A 545 -20.32 -22.15 -17.35
N LEU A 546 -20.90 -20.97 -17.61
CA LEU A 546 -21.90 -20.34 -16.76
C LEU A 546 -23.28 -20.27 -17.46
N PRO A 547 -24.39 -20.24 -16.69
CA PRO A 547 -25.70 -19.93 -17.24
C PRO A 547 -25.71 -18.59 -17.98
N LYS A 548 -26.52 -18.46 -19.05
CA LYS A 548 -26.61 -17.25 -19.89
C LYS A 548 -26.84 -15.95 -19.10
N ASN A 549 -27.60 -16.04 -17.99
CA ASN A 549 -27.95 -14.90 -17.14
C ASN A 549 -27.17 -14.88 -15.81
N ASP A 550 -26.01 -15.53 -15.74
CA ASP A 550 -25.19 -15.51 -14.53
C ASP A 550 -24.70 -14.08 -14.24
N PRO A 551 -24.94 -13.52 -13.03
CA PRO A 551 -24.48 -12.19 -12.65
C PRO A 551 -22.97 -11.97 -12.84
N LEU A 552 -22.14 -13.01 -12.75
CA LEU A 552 -20.69 -12.90 -12.96
C LEU A 552 -20.33 -12.46 -14.39
N LEU A 553 -21.18 -12.74 -15.38
CA LEU A 553 -20.93 -12.31 -16.76
C LEU A 553 -20.96 -10.78 -16.91
N THR A 554 -21.55 -10.05 -15.95
CA THR A 554 -21.63 -8.58 -16.00
C THR A 554 -20.26 -7.92 -15.88
N SER A 555 -19.36 -8.42 -15.03
CA SER A 555 -18.02 -7.85 -14.85
C SER A 555 -17.17 -7.99 -16.13
N PHE A 556 -17.20 -9.16 -16.77
CA PHE A 556 -16.49 -9.42 -18.02
C PHE A 556 -17.05 -8.59 -19.18
N ASN A 557 -18.38 -8.51 -19.32
CA ASN A 557 -18.99 -7.63 -20.32
C ASN A 557 -18.67 -6.16 -20.06
N LYS A 558 -18.62 -5.72 -18.80
CA LYS A 558 -18.26 -4.34 -18.43
C LYS A 558 -16.82 -4.02 -18.80
N ASN A 559 -15.89 -4.96 -18.60
CA ASN A 559 -14.50 -4.81 -19.04
C ASN A 559 -14.42 -4.62 -20.56
N ILE A 560 -15.06 -5.49 -21.35
CA ILE A 560 -15.03 -5.38 -22.81
C ILE A 560 -15.70 -4.07 -23.28
N ALA A 561 -16.83 -3.69 -22.67
CA ALA A 561 -17.53 -2.45 -22.99
C ALA A 561 -16.62 -1.23 -22.77
N ARG A 562 -15.99 -1.15 -21.60
CA ARG A 562 -15.07 -0.08 -21.21
C ARG A 562 -13.85 0.02 -22.13
N VAL A 563 -13.20 -1.11 -22.44
CA VAL A 563 -12.05 -1.13 -23.37
C VAL A 563 -12.49 -0.77 -24.79
N SER A 564 -13.67 -1.22 -25.24
CA SER A 564 -14.22 -0.87 -26.55
C SER A 564 -14.51 0.63 -26.65
N PHE A 565 -15.06 1.23 -25.59
CA PHE A 565 -15.28 2.67 -25.49
C PHE A 565 -13.98 3.47 -25.58
N GLN A 566 -12.93 3.07 -24.84
CA GLN A 566 -11.62 3.73 -24.88
C GLN A 566 -10.94 3.61 -26.25
N LYS A 567 -11.13 2.48 -26.94
CA LYS A 567 -10.67 2.28 -28.32
C LYS A 567 -11.43 3.13 -29.35
N GLY A 568 -12.63 3.62 -29.01
CA GLY A 568 -13.54 4.32 -29.92
C GLY A 568 -14.52 3.41 -30.68
N ASP A 569 -14.59 2.12 -30.33
CA ASP A 569 -15.60 1.19 -30.86
C ASP A 569 -16.89 1.27 -30.03
N TYR A 570 -17.62 2.37 -30.23
CA TYR A 570 -18.84 2.68 -29.47
C TYR A 570 -19.97 1.68 -29.74
N SER A 571 -20.07 1.14 -30.95
CA SER A 571 -21.08 0.13 -31.29
C SER A 571 -20.88 -1.16 -30.52
N LYS A 572 -19.64 -1.65 -30.41
CA LYS A 572 -19.32 -2.82 -29.59
C LYS A 572 -19.53 -2.55 -28.11
N SER A 573 -19.16 -1.34 -27.64
CA SER A 573 -19.43 -0.93 -26.26
C SER A 573 -20.92 -1.00 -25.91
N LEU A 574 -21.80 -0.48 -26.77
CA LEU A 574 -23.25 -0.55 -26.58
C LEU A 574 -23.74 -1.99 -26.49
N LEU A 575 -23.31 -2.86 -27.42
CA LEU A 575 -23.71 -4.27 -27.44
C LEU A 575 -23.43 -4.98 -26.11
N HIS A 576 -22.26 -4.75 -25.51
CA HIS A 576 -21.93 -5.34 -24.22
C HIS A 576 -22.70 -4.73 -23.05
N TYR A 577 -23.00 -3.42 -23.07
CA TYR A 577 -23.89 -2.82 -22.08
C TYR A 577 -25.34 -3.31 -22.20
N GLU A 578 -25.84 -3.56 -23.41
CA GLU A 578 -27.15 -4.18 -23.64
C GLU A 578 -27.22 -5.59 -23.06
N LYS A 579 -26.16 -6.40 -23.23
CA LYS A 579 -26.04 -7.71 -22.56
C LYS A 579 -26.10 -7.58 -21.03
N ILE A 580 -25.41 -6.60 -20.45
CA ILE A 580 -25.44 -6.34 -18.99
C ILE A 580 -26.86 -6.01 -18.53
N ILE A 581 -27.58 -5.16 -19.26
CA ILE A 581 -28.98 -4.82 -18.97
C ILE A 581 -29.89 -6.05 -19.08
N GLU A 582 -29.69 -6.95 -20.05
CA GLU A 582 -30.43 -8.22 -20.14
C GLU A 582 -30.20 -9.09 -18.89
N ILE A 583 -28.96 -9.19 -18.42
CA ILE A 583 -28.64 -9.95 -17.19
C ILE A 583 -29.30 -9.29 -15.98
N TYR A 584 -29.21 -7.97 -15.82
CA TYR A 584 -29.82 -7.27 -14.68
C TYR A 584 -31.34 -7.36 -14.69
N LYS A 585 -32.02 -7.27 -15.84
CA LYS A 585 -33.47 -7.45 -15.94
C LYS A 585 -33.95 -8.82 -15.43
N ASN A 586 -33.09 -9.84 -15.49
CA ASN A 586 -33.42 -11.20 -15.06
C ASN A 586 -33.06 -11.47 -13.58
N ASN A 587 -32.15 -10.70 -12.99
CA ASN A 587 -31.58 -11.00 -11.66
C ASN A 587 -31.87 -9.92 -10.61
N LEU A 588 -32.14 -8.68 -11.02
CA LEU A 588 -32.28 -7.52 -10.14
C LEU A 588 -33.64 -6.86 -10.31
N SER A 589 -34.04 -6.05 -9.34
CA SER A 589 -35.21 -5.18 -9.50
C SER A 589 -34.93 -4.13 -10.59
N PRO A 590 -35.94 -3.69 -11.35
CA PRO A 590 -35.76 -2.65 -12.38
C PRO A 590 -35.17 -1.34 -11.85
N ASN A 591 -35.33 -1.08 -10.55
CA ASN A 591 -34.83 0.10 -9.88
C ASN A 591 -33.50 -0.18 -9.15
N HIS A 592 -32.75 -1.23 -9.45
CA HIS A 592 -31.48 -1.48 -8.76
C HIS A 592 -30.40 -0.45 -9.17
N PRO A 593 -29.55 0.06 -8.24
CA PRO A 593 -28.48 1.02 -8.57
C PRO A 593 -27.57 0.61 -9.73
N ASP A 594 -27.23 -0.68 -9.85
CA ASP A 594 -26.41 -1.20 -10.97
C ASP A 594 -27.04 -0.97 -12.36
N VAL A 595 -28.37 -0.94 -12.44
CA VAL A 595 -29.10 -0.62 -13.69
C VAL A 595 -28.88 0.85 -14.04
N ALA A 596 -28.94 1.74 -13.05
CA ALA A 596 -28.70 3.17 -13.24
C ALA A 596 -27.25 3.45 -13.68
N ALA A 597 -26.26 2.79 -13.06
CA ALA A 597 -24.86 2.89 -13.47
C ALA A 597 -24.63 2.42 -14.92
N SER A 598 -25.36 1.39 -15.35
CA SER A 598 -25.32 0.91 -16.73
C SER A 598 -25.95 1.90 -17.71
N TYR A 599 -27.07 2.52 -17.36
CA TYR A 599 -27.69 3.58 -18.16
C TYR A 599 -26.80 4.82 -18.27
N GLN A 600 -26.13 5.25 -17.21
CA GLN A 600 -25.13 6.34 -17.29
C GLN A 600 -23.98 5.97 -18.24
N SER A 601 -23.52 4.73 -18.19
CA SER A 601 -22.46 4.25 -19.10
C SER A 601 -22.92 4.26 -20.56
N ILE A 602 -24.14 3.80 -20.84
CA ILE A 602 -24.77 3.86 -22.17
C ILE A 602 -24.94 5.32 -22.63
N ALA A 603 -25.36 6.22 -21.74
CA ALA A 603 -25.49 7.65 -22.03
C ALA A 603 -24.15 8.25 -22.46
N SER A 604 -23.05 7.94 -21.76
CA SER A 604 -21.71 8.39 -22.14
C SER A 604 -21.27 7.85 -23.51
N VAL A 605 -21.66 6.62 -23.86
CA VAL A 605 -21.39 6.06 -25.20
C VAL A 605 -22.15 6.84 -26.28
N TYR A 606 -23.44 7.11 -26.08
CA TYR A 606 -24.23 7.93 -27.02
C TYR A 606 -23.73 9.37 -27.12
N GLU A 607 -23.28 9.95 -26.01
CA GLU A 607 -22.64 11.28 -25.98
C GLU A 607 -21.40 11.31 -26.88
N LYS A 608 -20.53 10.30 -26.82
CA LYS A 608 -19.36 10.21 -27.69
C LYS A 608 -19.70 9.96 -29.15
N MET A 609 -20.83 9.30 -29.42
CA MET A 609 -21.38 9.14 -30.78
C MET A 609 -22.06 10.42 -31.31
N GLY A 610 -22.31 11.42 -30.45
CA GLY A 610 -23.01 12.65 -30.81
C GLY A 610 -24.54 12.54 -30.82
N ASP A 611 -25.11 11.40 -30.40
CA ASP A 611 -26.57 11.23 -30.25
C ASP A 611 -27.00 11.72 -28.86
N TYR A 612 -26.96 13.05 -28.68
CA TYR A 612 -27.24 13.68 -27.39
C TYR A 612 -28.68 13.43 -26.91
N SER A 613 -29.64 13.24 -27.82
CA SER A 613 -31.02 12.95 -27.45
C SER A 613 -31.16 11.59 -26.74
N LYS A 614 -30.52 10.54 -27.24
CA LYS A 614 -30.49 9.25 -26.53
C LYS A 614 -29.67 9.32 -25.25
N ALA A 615 -28.54 10.03 -25.27
CA ALA A 615 -27.74 10.23 -24.07
C ALA A 615 -28.56 10.88 -22.94
N ILE A 616 -29.38 11.88 -23.26
CA ILE A 616 -30.28 12.53 -22.29
C ILE A 616 -31.31 11.52 -21.78
N SER A 617 -31.99 10.79 -22.67
CA SER A 617 -33.00 9.80 -22.28
C SER A 617 -32.45 8.76 -21.28
N TYR A 618 -31.26 8.19 -21.55
CA TYR A 618 -30.64 7.22 -20.64
C TYR A 618 -30.15 7.86 -19.33
N SER A 619 -29.69 9.12 -19.37
CA SER A 619 -29.32 9.85 -18.15
C SER A 619 -30.55 10.14 -17.27
N GLU A 620 -31.69 10.45 -17.88
CA GLU A 620 -32.97 10.65 -17.18
C GLU A 620 -33.50 9.35 -16.57
N ASP A 621 -33.39 8.23 -17.27
CA ASP A 621 -33.73 6.91 -16.74
C ASP A 621 -32.87 6.55 -15.51
N ALA A 622 -31.57 6.80 -15.57
CA ALA A 622 -30.67 6.61 -14.43
C ALA A 622 -31.04 7.53 -13.25
N LEU A 623 -31.33 8.80 -13.52
CA LEU A 623 -31.77 9.76 -12.51
C LEU A 623 -33.09 9.34 -11.86
N ALA A 624 -34.03 8.77 -12.62
CA ALA A 624 -35.30 8.28 -12.10
C ALA A 624 -35.09 7.13 -11.11
N ILE A 625 -34.16 6.21 -11.40
CA ILE A 625 -33.79 5.13 -10.48
C ILE A 625 -33.13 5.68 -9.21
N HIS A 626 -32.18 6.61 -9.33
CA HIS A 626 -31.53 7.22 -8.16
C HIS A 626 -32.55 7.94 -7.25
N LYS A 627 -33.54 8.62 -7.82
CA LYS A 627 -34.62 9.26 -7.04
C LYS A 627 -35.48 8.28 -6.24
N ILE A 628 -35.58 7.03 -6.66
CA ILE A 628 -36.36 5.99 -5.96
C ILE A 628 -35.54 5.39 -4.82
N ASN A 629 -34.23 5.18 -5.01
CA ASN A 629 -33.40 4.44 -4.08
C ASN A 629 -32.79 5.26 -2.95
N HIS A 630 -32.64 6.57 -3.15
CA HIS A 630 -31.95 7.42 -2.19
C HIS A 630 -32.91 8.45 -1.57
N SER A 631 -32.55 8.97 -0.38
CA SER A 631 -33.20 10.17 0.17
C SER A 631 -33.05 11.36 -0.77
N SER A 632 -33.84 12.41 -0.58
CA SER A 632 -33.59 13.68 -1.25
C SER A 632 -32.12 14.08 -1.06
N ASN A 633 -31.44 14.42 -2.16
CA ASN A 633 -30.06 14.95 -2.22
C ASN A 633 -28.92 13.94 -2.01
N HIS A 634 -28.95 12.76 -2.64
CA HIS A 634 -27.79 11.85 -2.72
C HIS A 634 -26.77 12.24 -3.81
N PRO A 635 -25.43 12.05 -3.61
CA PRO A 635 -24.40 12.40 -4.60
C PRO A 635 -24.61 11.80 -6.00
N ASP A 636 -25.11 10.57 -6.10
CA ASP A 636 -25.40 9.93 -7.39
C ASP A 636 -26.46 10.67 -8.22
N MET A 637 -27.35 11.42 -7.57
CA MET A 637 -28.28 12.31 -8.27
C MET A 637 -27.58 13.55 -8.81
N ALA A 638 -26.63 14.10 -8.06
CA ALA A 638 -25.83 15.25 -8.51
C ALA A 638 -24.99 14.90 -9.74
N VAL A 639 -24.38 13.70 -9.76
CA VAL A 639 -23.67 13.18 -10.94
C VAL A 639 -24.59 13.11 -12.16
N SER A 640 -25.79 12.55 -12.00
CA SER A 640 -26.77 12.48 -13.09
C SER A 640 -27.20 13.87 -13.57
N TYR A 641 -27.49 14.81 -12.66
CA TYR A 641 -27.83 16.18 -13.04
C TYR A 641 -26.68 16.89 -13.76
N ASN A 642 -25.45 16.74 -13.29
CA ASN A 642 -24.27 17.30 -13.95
C ASN A 642 -24.07 16.73 -15.36
N ASN A 643 -24.26 15.42 -15.55
CA ASN A 643 -24.17 14.79 -16.87
C ASN A 643 -25.26 15.29 -17.83
N ILE A 644 -26.52 15.38 -17.36
CA ILE A 644 -27.63 15.94 -18.15
C ILE A 644 -27.34 17.40 -18.52
N GLY A 645 -26.83 18.20 -17.57
CA GLY A 645 -26.42 19.57 -17.81
C GLY A 645 -25.40 19.69 -18.93
N SER A 646 -24.39 18.80 -18.94
CA SER A 646 -23.37 18.76 -20.00
C SER A 646 -23.93 18.39 -21.37
N LEU A 647 -24.91 17.49 -21.42
CA LEU A 647 -25.57 17.13 -22.67
C LEU A 647 -26.38 18.31 -23.24
N HIS A 648 -27.10 19.05 -22.40
CA HIS A 648 -27.81 20.27 -22.82
C HIS A 648 -26.85 21.40 -23.23
N GLU A 649 -25.69 21.53 -22.59
CA GLU A 649 -24.65 22.48 -23.02
C GLU A 649 -24.19 22.16 -24.46
N LYS A 650 -23.96 20.88 -24.78
CA LYS A 650 -23.58 20.43 -26.13
C LYS A 650 -24.69 20.60 -27.19
N LEU A 651 -25.95 20.64 -26.77
CA LEU A 651 -27.10 20.98 -27.62
C LEU A 651 -27.26 22.50 -27.80
N CYS A 652 -26.35 23.32 -27.26
CA CYS A 652 -26.45 24.78 -27.25
C CYS A 652 -27.68 25.29 -26.50
N GLU A 653 -28.06 24.62 -25.41
CA GLU A 653 -29.18 24.98 -24.52
C GLU A 653 -28.66 25.44 -23.14
N PRO A 654 -27.87 26.54 -23.06
CA PRO A 654 -27.14 26.94 -21.86
C PRO A 654 -28.05 27.23 -20.65
N SER A 655 -29.31 27.61 -20.89
CA SER A 655 -30.28 27.83 -19.80
C SER A 655 -30.73 26.56 -19.11
N ILE A 656 -30.90 25.48 -19.87
CA ILE A 656 -31.30 24.19 -19.32
C ILE A 656 -30.08 23.56 -18.64
N ALA A 657 -28.90 23.65 -19.27
CA ALA A 657 -27.63 23.22 -18.70
C ALA A 657 -27.38 23.85 -17.32
N LEU A 658 -27.50 25.19 -17.22
CA LEU A 658 -27.29 25.90 -15.96
C LEU A 658 -28.23 25.42 -14.85
N ALA A 659 -29.52 25.26 -15.14
CA ALA A 659 -30.48 24.80 -14.14
C ALA A 659 -30.16 23.38 -13.61
N TYR A 660 -29.60 22.51 -14.45
CA TYR A 660 -29.15 21.20 -14.03
C TYR A 660 -27.85 21.24 -13.23
N TYR A 661 -26.89 22.07 -13.64
CA TYR A 661 -25.65 22.26 -12.87
C TYR A 661 -25.89 22.90 -11.51
N GLU A 662 -26.79 23.88 -11.40
CA GLU A 662 -27.15 24.49 -10.12
C GLU A 662 -27.77 23.47 -9.16
N LYS A 663 -28.64 22.58 -9.65
CA LYS A 663 -29.18 21.46 -8.85
C LYS A 663 -28.11 20.46 -8.42
N ALA A 664 -27.16 20.15 -9.31
CA ALA A 664 -26.05 19.28 -8.95
C ALA A 664 -25.18 19.91 -7.86
N LEU A 665 -24.87 21.20 -8.00
CA LEU A 665 -24.08 21.96 -7.02
C LEU A 665 -24.77 22.03 -5.65
N GLU A 666 -26.08 22.30 -5.61
CA GLU A 666 -26.86 22.31 -4.36
C GLU A 666 -26.71 20.99 -3.59
N ILE A 667 -26.84 19.86 -4.29
CA ILE A 667 -26.68 18.53 -3.67
C ILE A 667 -25.23 18.29 -3.24
N TYR A 668 -24.25 18.65 -4.08
CA TYR A 668 -22.83 18.47 -3.73
C TYR A 668 -22.42 19.31 -2.53
N GLU A 669 -22.89 20.55 -2.42
CA GLU A 669 -22.61 21.43 -1.27
C GLU A 669 -23.25 20.92 0.05
N GLU A 670 -24.36 20.18 -0.03
CA GLU A 670 -25.00 19.56 1.14
C GLU A 670 -24.35 18.23 1.57
N THR A 671 -23.75 17.49 0.63
CA THR A 671 -23.32 16.10 0.86
C THR A 671 -21.82 15.88 0.89
N LEU A 672 -21.06 16.71 0.19
CA LEU A 672 -19.61 16.57 0.05
C LEU A 672 -18.89 17.69 0.79
N SER A 673 -17.59 17.50 1.02
CA SER A 673 -16.75 18.59 1.53
C SER A 673 -16.65 19.70 0.48
N SER A 674 -16.49 20.96 0.91
CA SER A 674 -16.31 22.08 -0.03
C SER A 674 -15.04 21.98 -0.88
N ASP A 675 -14.11 21.09 -0.52
CA ASP A 675 -12.87 20.83 -1.23
C ASP A 675 -12.95 19.56 -2.12
N ASP A 676 -14.15 19.01 -2.34
CA ASP A 676 -14.35 17.84 -3.19
C ASP A 676 -14.17 18.15 -4.70
N LEU A 677 -13.61 17.19 -5.44
CA LEU A 677 -13.34 17.33 -6.87
C LEU A 677 -14.62 17.43 -7.71
N ASP A 678 -15.72 16.82 -7.27
CA ASP A 678 -17.01 16.92 -7.97
C ASP A 678 -17.60 18.33 -7.87
N VAL A 679 -17.43 19.01 -6.73
CA VAL A 679 -17.78 20.42 -6.54
C VAL A 679 -16.96 21.29 -7.50
N ALA A 680 -15.66 21.02 -7.62
CA ALA A 680 -14.78 21.74 -8.55
C ALA A 680 -15.17 21.53 -10.02
N ALA A 681 -15.55 20.31 -10.40
CA ALA A 681 -16.02 19.99 -11.74
C ALA A 681 -17.33 20.73 -12.06
N CYS A 682 -18.26 20.77 -11.10
CA CYS A 682 -19.53 21.47 -11.24
C CYS A 682 -19.34 22.99 -11.41
N HIS A 683 -18.50 23.62 -10.57
CA HIS A 683 -18.14 25.04 -10.72
C HIS A 683 -17.48 25.34 -12.06
N LYS A 684 -16.60 24.47 -12.56
CA LYS A 684 -16.01 24.62 -13.90
C LYS A 684 -17.08 24.59 -14.99
N ASN A 685 -18.03 23.68 -14.90
CA ASN A 685 -19.10 23.57 -15.89
C ASN A 685 -20.04 24.79 -15.86
N ILE A 686 -20.41 25.27 -14.67
CA ILE A 686 -21.16 26.52 -14.50
C ILE A 686 -20.40 27.70 -15.13
N GLY A 687 -19.09 27.80 -14.87
CA GLY A 687 -18.23 28.81 -15.48
C GLY A 687 -18.23 28.77 -17.01
N SER A 688 -18.22 27.56 -17.60
CA SER A 688 -18.33 27.36 -19.05
C SER A 688 -19.63 27.92 -19.63
N VAL A 689 -20.76 27.65 -18.95
CA VAL A 689 -22.07 28.13 -19.39
C VAL A 689 -22.16 29.66 -19.31
N TYR A 690 -21.65 30.29 -18.24
CA TYR A 690 -21.59 31.76 -18.15
C TYR A 690 -20.67 32.36 -19.21
N PHE A 691 -19.53 31.73 -19.49
CA PHE A 691 -18.62 32.14 -20.55
C PHE A 691 -19.32 32.13 -21.93
N GLN A 692 -20.06 31.06 -22.26
CA GLN A 692 -20.82 30.97 -23.52
C GLN A 692 -21.91 32.05 -23.64
N ARG A 693 -22.48 32.49 -22.51
CA ARG A 693 -23.45 33.59 -22.45
C ARG A 693 -22.82 34.98 -22.51
N GLY A 694 -21.49 35.08 -22.47
CA GLY A 694 -20.75 36.35 -22.45
C GLY A 694 -20.66 37.01 -21.06
N ASP A 695 -21.11 36.35 -20.00
CA ASP A 695 -20.93 36.82 -18.62
C ASP A 695 -19.56 36.37 -18.08
N TYR A 696 -18.53 37.06 -18.55
CA TYR A 696 -17.13 36.72 -18.25
C TYR A 696 -16.76 36.89 -16.78
N LEU A 697 -17.42 37.80 -16.04
CA LEU A 697 -17.11 38.03 -14.62
C LEU A 697 -17.63 36.89 -13.75
N THR A 698 -18.85 36.43 -14.00
CA THR A 698 -19.41 35.27 -13.29
C THR A 698 -18.65 33.99 -13.67
N ALA A 699 -18.27 33.84 -14.94
CA ALA A 699 -17.44 32.73 -15.39
C ALA A 699 -16.09 32.67 -14.65
N LEU A 700 -15.42 33.82 -14.50
CA LEU A 700 -14.16 33.92 -13.78
C LEU A 700 -14.32 33.52 -12.31
N SER A 701 -15.36 34.01 -11.64
CA SER A 701 -15.67 33.65 -10.24
C SER A 701 -15.87 32.14 -10.06
N SER A 702 -16.63 31.50 -10.97
CA SER A 702 -16.84 30.05 -10.93
C SER A 702 -15.56 29.26 -11.21
N TYR A 703 -14.76 29.67 -12.20
CA TYR A 703 -13.47 29.03 -12.48
C TYR A 703 -12.46 29.21 -11.33
N GLU A 704 -12.49 30.34 -10.63
CA GLU A 704 -11.60 30.62 -9.50
C GLU A 704 -11.92 29.66 -8.34
N LYS A 705 -13.20 29.45 -8.01
CA LYS A 705 -13.61 28.43 -7.02
C LYS A 705 -13.11 27.02 -7.37
N ALA A 706 -13.29 26.59 -8.62
CA ALA A 706 -12.79 25.29 -9.08
C ALA A 706 -11.25 25.22 -8.98
N HIS A 707 -10.56 26.29 -9.35
CA HIS A 707 -9.10 26.38 -9.29
C HIS A 707 -8.56 26.28 -7.86
N GLU A 708 -9.21 26.90 -6.88
CA GLU A 708 -8.79 26.81 -5.48
C GLU A 708 -8.85 25.38 -4.94
N ILE A 709 -9.90 24.64 -5.30
CA ILE A 709 -10.04 23.23 -4.93
C ILE A 709 -8.94 22.40 -5.58
N TYR A 710 -8.73 22.53 -6.89
CA TYR A 710 -7.65 21.81 -7.59
C TYR A 710 -6.26 22.12 -7.01
N ARG A 711 -6.03 23.36 -6.56
CA ARG A 711 -4.76 23.79 -5.95
C ARG A 711 -4.51 23.14 -4.60
N LYS A 712 -5.56 22.86 -3.83
CA LYS A 712 -5.47 22.13 -2.56
C LYS A 712 -5.29 20.63 -2.78
N MET A 713 -6.00 20.07 -3.75
CA MET A 713 -6.11 18.62 -3.96
C MET A 713 -4.96 18.04 -4.76
N PHE A 714 -4.32 18.83 -5.63
CA PHE A 714 -3.31 18.31 -6.54
C PHE A 714 -1.93 18.97 -6.37
N PRO A 715 -0.83 18.23 -6.66
CA PRO A 715 0.49 18.82 -6.81
C PRO A 715 0.51 19.90 -7.90
N SER A 716 1.45 20.84 -7.81
CA SER A 716 1.58 21.97 -8.75
C SER A 716 1.75 21.58 -10.21
N SER A 717 2.20 20.36 -10.49
CA SER A 717 2.35 19.78 -11.83
C SER A 717 1.11 19.04 -12.33
N HIS A 718 -0.06 19.11 -11.70
CA HIS A 718 -1.21 18.30 -12.15
C HIS A 718 -1.94 18.87 -13.39
N PRO A 719 -2.36 18.04 -14.36
CA PRO A 719 -3.00 18.51 -15.60
C PRO A 719 -4.27 19.37 -15.38
N GLN A 720 -5.05 19.05 -14.33
CA GLN A 720 -6.27 19.78 -14.02
C GLN A 720 -6.01 21.24 -13.58
N LEU A 721 -4.84 21.50 -12.97
CA LEU A 721 -4.41 22.86 -12.66
C LEU A 721 -4.09 23.63 -13.94
N ALA A 722 -3.38 23.01 -14.88
CA ALA A 722 -3.08 23.62 -16.17
C ALA A 722 -4.36 23.93 -16.98
N ALA A 723 -5.32 23.01 -16.98
CA ALA A 723 -6.63 23.21 -17.62
C ALA A 723 -7.38 24.39 -16.99
N SER A 724 -7.36 24.51 -15.65
CA SER A 724 -8.01 25.63 -14.96
C SER A 724 -7.34 26.98 -15.28
N TYR A 725 -6.01 27.04 -15.39
CA TYR A 725 -5.32 28.25 -15.85
C TYR A 725 -5.68 28.60 -17.29
N THR A 726 -5.83 27.58 -18.15
CA THR A 726 -6.29 27.78 -19.54
C THR A 726 -7.67 28.41 -19.58
N CYS A 727 -8.62 27.95 -18.75
CA CYS A 727 -9.95 28.59 -18.64
C CYS A 727 -9.86 30.07 -18.26
N HIS A 728 -9.01 30.43 -17.29
CA HIS A 728 -8.80 31.84 -16.91
C HIS A 728 -8.21 32.65 -18.08
N GLY A 729 -7.22 32.09 -18.78
CA GLY A 729 -6.61 32.71 -19.95
C GLY A 729 -7.63 33.03 -21.04
N ILE A 730 -8.52 32.08 -21.36
CA ILE A 730 -9.58 32.24 -22.36
C ILE A 730 -10.55 33.37 -21.99
N VAL A 731 -10.97 33.44 -20.72
CA VAL A 731 -11.85 34.52 -20.24
C VAL A 731 -11.18 35.88 -20.39
N TYR A 732 -9.93 36.03 -19.94
CA TYR A 732 -9.21 37.30 -20.06
C TYR A 732 -8.93 37.69 -21.51
N GLU A 733 -8.67 36.73 -22.40
CA GLU A 733 -8.53 36.95 -23.84
C GLU A 733 -9.83 37.53 -24.42
N LYS A 734 -11.00 36.94 -24.11
CA LYS A 734 -12.30 37.44 -24.58
C LYS A 734 -12.66 38.81 -24.00
N MET A 735 -12.18 39.14 -22.81
CA MET A 735 -12.30 40.48 -22.23
C MET A 735 -11.32 41.50 -22.83
N GLY A 736 -10.41 41.08 -23.72
CA GLY A 736 -9.36 41.93 -24.30
C GLY A 736 -8.20 42.24 -23.35
N ASN A 737 -8.10 41.55 -22.20
CA ASN A 737 -6.99 41.70 -21.28
C ASN A 737 -5.87 40.71 -21.62
N TYR A 738 -5.18 40.99 -22.73
CA TYR A 738 -4.17 40.10 -23.28
C TYR A 738 -2.99 39.86 -22.34
N THR A 739 -2.61 40.84 -21.51
CA THR A 739 -1.52 40.68 -20.52
C THR A 739 -1.86 39.64 -19.46
N LYS A 740 -3.09 39.67 -18.91
CA LYS A 740 -3.52 38.62 -17.98
C LYS A 740 -3.73 37.29 -18.69
N ALA A 741 -4.25 37.30 -19.92
CA ALA A 741 -4.42 36.07 -20.71
C ALA A 741 -3.07 35.33 -20.89
N LEU A 742 -2.02 36.05 -21.33
CA LEU A 742 -0.67 35.51 -21.45
C LEU A 742 -0.15 34.96 -20.12
N LEU A 743 -0.28 35.72 -19.02
CA LEU A 743 0.16 35.25 -17.69
C LEU A 743 -0.45 33.90 -17.31
N TYR A 744 -1.75 33.69 -17.56
CA TYR A 744 -2.42 32.44 -17.23
C TYR A 744 -2.08 31.31 -18.22
N TYR A 745 -1.96 31.61 -19.52
CA TYR A 745 -1.53 30.61 -20.49
C TYR A 745 -0.06 30.18 -20.28
N GLU A 746 0.83 31.08 -19.87
CA GLU A 746 2.22 30.77 -19.52
C GLU A 746 2.29 29.84 -18.29
N LYS A 747 1.46 30.09 -17.27
CA LYS A 747 1.34 29.16 -16.12
C LYS A 747 0.84 27.78 -16.56
N ALA A 748 -0.18 27.73 -17.41
CA ALA A 748 -0.66 26.46 -17.95
C ALA A 748 0.44 25.72 -18.73
N LEU A 749 1.19 26.45 -19.56
CA LEU A 749 2.31 25.93 -20.33
C LEU A 749 3.40 25.34 -19.42
N GLU A 750 3.82 26.08 -18.38
CA GLU A 750 4.81 25.63 -17.39
C GLU A 750 4.34 24.35 -16.68
N THR A 751 3.07 24.29 -16.26
CA THR A 751 2.50 23.07 -15.66
C THR A 751 2.52 21.90 -16.64
N TYR A 752 2.12 22.10 -17.90
CA TYR A 752 2.16 21.04 -18.93
C TYR A 752 3.58 20.55 -19.24
N GLN A 753 4.59 21.43 -19.20
CA GLN A 753 5.99 21.05 -19.39
C GLN A 753 6.52 20.15 -18.25
N ASN A 754 5.96 20.27 -17.05
CA ASN A 754 6.40 19.54 -15.86
C ASN A 754 5.74 18.14 -15.67
N ILE A 755 4.73 17.78 -16.47
CA ILE A 755 3.99 16.50 -16.35
C ILE A 755 4.76 15.34 -17.02
N ASP A 756 5.24 15.55 -18.25
CA ASP A 756 6.12 14.66 -18.99
C ASP A 756 6.69 15.45 -20.20
N PRO A 757 8.01 15.56 -20.40
CA PRO A 757 8.60 16.51 -21.37
C PRO A 757 8.31 16.22 -22.86
N LEU A 758 7.62 15.12 -23.20
CA LEU A 758 7.55 14.62 -24.58
C LEU A 758 6.11 14.52 -25.13
N ASN A 759 5.62 15.67 -25.63
CA ASN A 759 4.64 15.77 -26.72
C ASN A 759 3.17 15.42 -26.40
N HIS A 760 2.62 15.77 -25.23
CA HIS A 760 1.16 15.68 -25.03
C HIS A 760 0.41 16.75 -25.86
N LEU A 761 -0.79 16.44 -26.37
CA LEU A 761 -1.58 17.35 -27.21
C LEU A 761 -2.00 18.64 -26.48
N ASP A 762 -2.16 18.59 -25.16
CA ASP A 762 -2.49 19.77 -24.35
C ASP A 762 -1.38 20.83 -24.35
N LEU A 763 -0.11 20.39 -24.46
CA LEU A 763 1.03 21.30 -24.58
C LEU A 763 0.97 22.08 -25.90
N ALA A 764 0.56 21.42 -26.99
CA ALA A 764 0.34 22.08 -28.27
C ALA A 764 -0.80 23.10 -28.19
N THR A 765 -1.88 22.77 -27.48
CA THR A 765 -3.01 23.68 -27.26
C THR A 765 -2.58 24.91 -26.46
N ALA A 766 -1.75 24.76 -25.42
CA ALA A 766 -1.21 25.88 -24.65
C ALA A 766 -0.37 26.83 -25.52
N TYR A 767 0.55 26.29 -26.34
CA TYR A 767 1.31 27.08 -27.30
C TYR A 767 0.39 27.78 -28.32
N ASN A 768 -0.62 27.09 -28.84
CA ASN A 768 -1.57 27.67 -29.79
C ASN A 768 -2.38 28.83 -29.17
N ASN A 769 -2.78 28.72 -27.90
CA ASN A 769 -3.47 29.79 -27.20
C ASN A 769 -2.59 31.03 -27.00
N ILE A 770 -1.33 30.85 -26.61
CA ILE A 770 -0.35 31.96 -26.51
C ILE A 770 -0.14 32.61 -27.89
N GLY A 771 0.02 31.79 -28.94
CA GLY A 771 0.12 32.26 -30.33
C GLY A 771 -1.09 33.10 -30.75
N SER A 772 -2.30 32.69 -30.39
CA SER A 772 -3.55 33.44 -30.64
C SER A 772 -3.53 34.82 -29.99
N VAL A 773 -3.10 34.92 -28.74
CA VAL A 773 -3.05 36.22 -28.04
C VAL A 773 -2.03 37.16 -28.69
N TYR A 774 -0.84 36.67 -29.03
CA TYR A 774 0.14 37.49 -29.76
C TYR A 774 -0.35 37.93 -31.14
N LEU A 775 -1.11 37.08 -31.85
CA LEU A 775 -1.74 37.44 -33.11
C LEU A 775 -2.72 38.61 -32.93
N GLN A 776 -3.56 38.53 -31.90
CA GLN A 776 -4.53 39.59 -31.56
C GLN A 776 -3.86 40.90 -31.12
N MET A 777 -2.65 40.82 -30.53
CA MET A 777 -1.82 41.98 -30.19
C MET A 777 -1.06 42.57 -31.40
N GLY A 778 -1.02 41.87 -32.54
CA GLY A 778 -0.27 42.28 -33.73
C GLY A 778 1.21 41.87 -33.71
N GLU A 779 1.64 41.06 -32.74
CA GLU A 779 3.01 40.57 -32.58
C GLU A 779 3.24 39.31 -33.42
N TYR A 780 3.24 39.48 -34.75
CA TYR A 780 3.21 38.37 -35.71
C TYR A 780 4.40 37.39 -35.60
N PHE A 781 5.61 37.87 -35.29
CA PHE A 781 6.78 37.01 -35.15
C PHE A 781 6.72 36.11 -33.91
N ALA A 782 6.27 36.66 -32.77
CA ALA A 782 6.09 35.87 -31.55
C ALA A 782 4.99 34.83 -31.75
N SER A 783 3.86 35.25 -32.33
CA SER A 783 2.74 34.36 -32.67
C SER A 783 3.18 33.20 -33.57
N LEU A 784 3.99 33.47 -34.60
CA LEU A 784 4.52 32.46 -35.51
C LEU A 784 5.35 31.41 -34.77
N SER A 785 6.26 31.86 -33.91
CA SER A 785 7.12 30.96 -33.11
C SER A 785 6.28 29.98 -32.29
N TYR A 786 5.23 30.46 -31.62
CA TYR A 786 4.37 29.62 -30.80
C TYR A 786 3.50 28.66 -31.63
N TYR A 787 2.96 29.10 -32.77
CA TYR A 787 2.23 28.20 -33.67
C TYR A 787 3.12 27.15 -34.32
N GLU A 788 4.39 27.44 -34.61
CA GLU A 788 5.34 26.46 -35.13
C GLU A 788 5.66 25.36 -34.10
N GLU A 789 5.81 25.72 -32.82
CA GLU A 789 5.97 24.75 -31.72
C GLU A 789 4.73 23.85 -31.56
N ALA A 790 3.52 24.45 -31.53
CA ALA A 790 2.27 23.70 -31.48
C ALA A 790 2.13 22.74 -32.68
N PHE A 791 2.43 23.24 -33.88
CA PHE A 791 2.40 22.46 -35.12
C PHE A 791 3.36 21.28 -35.09
N GLY A 792 4.57 21.45 -34.56
CA GLY A 792 5.55 20.38 -34.39
C GLY A 792 5.02 19.22 -33.56
N ILE A 793 4.34 19.54 -32.44
CA ILE A 793 3.72 18.55 -31.55
C ILE A 793 2.53 17.87 -32.24
N TYR A 794 1.62 18.64 -32.84
CA TYR A 794 0.46 18.08 -33.55
C TYR A 794 0.89 17.13 -34.67
N ARG A 795 1.90 17.52 -35.48
CA ARG A 795 2.41 16.72 -36.60
C ARG A 795 3.02 15.39 -36.16
N LYS A 796 3.61 15.34 -34.96
CA LYS A 796 4.24 14.13 -34.43
C LYS A 796 3.22 13.14 -33.86
N ASN A 797 2.13 13.63 -33.27
CA ASN A 797 1.20 12.81 -32.49
C ASN A 797 -0.14 12.53 -33.18
N LEU A 798 -0.53 13.33 -34.15
CA LEU A 798 -1.82 13.18 -34.83
C LEU A 798 -1.67 12.46 -36.17
N PRO A 799 -2.68 11.65 -36.58
CA PRO A 799 -2.78 11.16 -37.95
C PRO A 799 -2.74 12.30 -38.96
N GLN A 800 -2.19 12.06 -40.16
CA GLN A 800 -2.01 13.10 -41.19
C GLN A 800 -3.30 13.81 -41.62
N ASN A 801 -4.48 13.21 -41.40
CA ASN A 801 -5.79 13.74 -41.74
C ASN A 801 -6.54 14.40 -40.56
N HIS A 802 -5.89 14.58 -39.40
CA HIS A 802 -6.54 15.12 -38.21
C HIS A 802 -6.94 16.60 -38.38
N PRO A 803 -8.15 17.02 -37.95
CA PRO A 803 -8.61 18.41 -38.03
C PRO A 803 -7.66 19.45 -37.42
N ASP A 804 -7.03 19.15 -36.28
CA ASP A 804 -6.12 20.09 -35.60
C ASP A 804 -4.88 20.45 -36.44
N LEU A 805 -4.46 19.56 -37.35
CA LEU A 805 -3.42 19.90 -38.32
C LEU A 805 -3.91 20.96 -39.30
N VAL A 806 -5.15 20.83 -39.80
CA VAL A 806 -5.79 21.83 -40.69
C VAL A 806 -5.84 23.20 -40.01
N PHE A 807 -6.28 23.24 -38.74
CA PHE A 807 -6.31 24.48 -37.96
C PHE A 807 -4.92 25.09 -37.79
N SER A 808 -3.90 24.26 -37.49
CA SER A 808 -2.52 24.72 -37.34
C SER A 808 -1.95 25.31 -38.64
N TYR A 809 -2.21 24.65 -39.79
CA TYR A 809 -1.84 25.19 -41.10
C TYR A 809 -2.55 26.52 -41.39
N ASN A 810 -3.82 26.65 -41.03
CA ASN A 810 -4.58 27.88 -41.21
C ASN A 810 -4.06 29.03 -40.34
N ASN A 811 -3.70 28.75 -39.08
CA ASN A 811 -3.14 29.73 -38.15
C ASN A 811 -1.78 30.28 -38.66
N ILE A 812 -0.88 29.40 -39.09
CA ILE A 812 0.42 29.81 -39.67
C ILE A 812 0.24 30.57 -40.99
N ARG A 813 -0.71 30.13 -41.84
CA ARG A 813 -1.09 30.84 -43.07
C ARG A 813 -1.55 32.26 -42.78
N ASP A 814 -2.45 32.44 -41.81
CA ASP A 814 -2.99 33.76 -41.46
C ASP A 814 -1.87 34.72 -41.07
N ILE A 815 -0.88 34.26 -40.29
CA ILE A 815 0.28 35.07 -39.96
C ILE A 815 1.06 35.47 -41.21
N TYR A 816 1.40 34.53 -42.09
CA TYR A 816 2.14 34.87 -43.31
C TYR A 816 1.38 35.84 -44.22
N ASP A 817 0.04 35.77 -44.28
CA ASP A 817 -0.77 36.76 -45.01
C ASP A 817 -0.71 38.14 -44.34
N GLN A 818 -0.76 38.22 -43.01
CA GLN A 818 -0.63 39.48 -42.26
C GLN A 818 0.78 40.10 -42.40
N MET A 819 1.82 39.27 -42.46
CA MET A 819 3.20 39.70 -42.72
C MET A 819 3.46 40.07 -44.18
N GLY A 820 2.51 39.80 -45.09
CA GLY A 820 2.62 40.10 -46.51
C GLY A 820 3.47 39.11 -47.32
N ASP A 821 3.80 37.94 -46.76
CA ASP A 821 4.45 36.82 -47.46
C ASP A 821 3.39 35.91 -48.09
N SER A 822 2.80 36.42 -49.19
CA SER A 822 1.74 35.72 -49.93
C SER A 822 2.20 34.38 -50.53
N SER A 823 3.50 34.18 -50.72
CA SER A 823 4.06 32.92 -51.24
C SER A 823 4.02 31.82 -50.19
N LYS A 824 4.45 32.10 -48.95
CA LYS A 824 4.33 31.14 -47.85
C LYS A 824 2.87 30.92 -47.46
N ALA A 825 2.04 31.97 -47.43
CA ALA A 825 0.61 31.81 -47.14
C ALA A 825 -0.09 30.86 -48.14
N ASP A 826 0.19 30.96 -49.44
CA ASP A 826 -0.35 30.04 -50.46
C ASP A 826 0.11 28.60 -50.24
N LEU A 827 1.35 28.38 -49.78
CA LEU A 827 1.89 27.06 -49.48
C LEU A 827 1.15 26.39 -48.31
N PHE A 828 1.01 27.09 -47.17
CA PHE A 828 0.29 26.56 -46.01
C PHE A 828 -1.21 26.38 -46.29
N ASN A 829 -1.83 27.23 -47.11
CA ASN A 829 -3.23 27.06 -47.51
C ASN A 829 -3.45 25.84 -48.42
N LYS A 830 -2.49 25.52 -49.31
CA LYS A 830 -2.54 24.29 -50.12
C LYS A 830 -2.44 23.05 -49.23
N SER A 831 -1.50 23.03 -48.29
CA SER A 831 -1.37 21.92 -47.34
C SER A 831 -2.60 21.73 -46.46
N SER A 832 -3.22 22.82 -46.00
CA SER A 832 -4.50 22.80 -45.28
C SER A 832 -5.63 22.19 -46.12
N LEU A 833 -5.75 22.62 -47.39
CA LEU A 833 -6.78 22.12 -48.31
C LEU A 833 -6.60 20.64 -48.64
N ASP A 834 -5.36 20.20 -48.86
CA ASP A 834 -5.04 18.80 -49.15
C ASP A 834 -5.49 17.90 -48.00
N ILE A 835 -5.24 18.31 -46.74
CA ILE A 835 -5.67 17.55 -45.56
C ILE A 835 -7.20 17.61 -45.40
N ALA A 836 -7.80 18.78 -45.57
CA ALA A 836 -9.25 18.99 -45.42
C ALA A 836 -10.08 18.15 -46.40
N GLN A 837 -9.58 17.85 -47.60
CA GLN A 837 -10.27 17.00 -48.59
C GLN A 837 -10.42 15.54 -48.15
N TYR A 838 -9.54 15.06 -47.26
CA TYR A 838 -9.52 13.67 -46.80
C TYR A 838 -9.90 13.53 -45.32
N SER A 839 -10.43 14.59 -44.69
CA SER A 839 -10.86 14.59 -43.29
C SER A 839 -12.38 14.41 -43.20
N PRO A 840 -12.88 13.25 -42.71
CA PRO A 840 -14.32 12.94 -42.67
C PRO A 840 -15.13 13.84 -41.72
N SER A 841 -14.47 14.52 -40.77
CA SER A 841 -15.08 15.34 -39.74
C SER A 841 -15.16 16.84 -40.08
N LEU A 842 -14.58 17.28 -41.19
CA LEU A 842 -14.71 18.67 -41.64
C LEU A 842 -15.94 18.87 -42.55
N ASN A 843 -16.83 19.79 -42.17
CA ASN A 843 -17.99 20.17 -42.98
C ASN A 843 -17.58 20.92 -44.27
N HIS A 844 -18.43 20.84 -45.31
CA HIS A 844 -18.26 21.50 -46.63
C HIS A 844 -17.86 22.99 -46.56
N LEU A 845 -18.36 23.71 -45.53
CA LEU A 845 -18.08 25.12 -45.28
C LEU A 845 -16.57 25.42 -45.10
N HIS A 846 -15.82 24.56 -44.43
CA HIS A 846 -14.38 24.77 -44.22
C HIS A 846 -13.57 24.55 -45.50
N LEU A 847 -14.02 23.60 -46.33
CA LEU A 847 -13.42 23.35 -47.64
C LEU A 847 -13.62 24.55 -48.58
N GLU A 848 -14.81 25.19 -48.52
CA GLU A 848 -15.09 26.42 -49.26
C GLU A 848 -14.25 27.60 -48.76
N GLN A 849 -14.14 27.79 -47.45
CA GLN A 849 -13.28 28.84 -46.88
C GLN A 849 -11.82 28.72 -47.33
N CYS A 850 -11.27 27.50 -47.37
CA CYS A 850 -9.90 27.27 -47.85
C CYS A 850 -9.74 27.62 -49.34
N LYS A 851 -10.75 27.35 -50.17
CA LYS A 851 -10.76 27.70 -51.60
C LYS A 851 -10.87 29.21 -51.82
N ASP A 852 -11.76 29.87 -51.09
CA ASP A 852 -11.95 31.33 -51.14
C ASP A 852 -10.66 32.08 -50.75
N ASN A 853 -9.95 31.56 -49.75
CA ASN A 853 -8.68 32.14 -49.31
C ASN A 853 -7.58 32.06 -50.38
N ILE A 854 -7.46 30.94 -51.11
CA ILE A 854 -6.56 30.83 -52.28
C ILE A 854 -6.90 31.87 -53.33
N GLU A 855 -8.18 32.11 -53.60
CA GLU A 855 -8.60 33.07 -54.62
C GLU A 855 -8.26 34.51 -54.21
N LYS A 856 -8.46 34.86 -52.93
CA LYS A 856 -8.02 36.15 -52.37
C LYS A 856 -6.50 36.35 -52.48
N ILE A 857 -5.69 35.33 -52.13
CA ILE A 857 -4.22 35.41 -52.21
C ILE A 857 -3.77 35.54 -53.67
N LYS A 858 -4.34 34.77 -54.59
CA LYS A 858 -4.07 34.88 -56.03
C LYS A 858 -4.39 36.27 -56.57
N ASN A 859 -5.48 36.88 -56.12
CA ASN A 859 -5.84 38.24 -56.50
C ASN A 859 -4.85 39.28 -55.94
N LYS A 860 -4.40 39.14 -54.68
CA LYS A 860 -3.33 40.00 -54.11
C LYS A 860 -2.02 39.88 -54.89
N LEU A 861 -1.57 38.66 -55.21
CA LEU A 861 -0.37 38.40 -56.01
C LEU A 861 -0.50 39.04 -57.41
N ARG A 862 -1.63 38.84 -58.09
CA ARG A 862 -1.90 39.45 -59.42
C ARG A 862 -1.86 40.99 -59.40
N MET A 863 -2.31 41.62 -58.31
CA MET A 863 -2.24 43.08 -58.15
C MET A 863 -0.80 43.57 -57.88
N ARG A 864 0.01 42.78 -57.18
CA ARG A 864 1.43 43.08 -56.91
C ARG A 864 2.33 42.97 -58.14
N PHE A 865 1.97 42.15 -59.14
CA PHE A 865 2.68 42.03 -60.42
C PHE A 865 2.19 43.01 -61.51
N LYS A 866 1.15 43.81 -61.22
CA LYS A 866 0.61 44.84 -62.14
C LYS A 866 1.06 46.28 -61.81
N ASN A 867 1.64 46.50 -60.64
CA ASN A 867 2.34 47.73 -60.23
C ASN A 867 3.84 47.47 -60.25
#